data_AF-A0A3D0F7U4-F1
#
_entry.id   AF-A0A3D0F7U4-F1
#
_cell.length_a   1.000
_cell.length_b   1.000
_cell.length_c   1.000
_cell.angle_alpha   90.00
_cell.angle_beta   90.00
_cell.angle_gamma   90.00
#
_symmetry.space_group_name_H-M   'P 1'
#
loop_
_entity.id
_entity.type
_entity.pdbx_description
1 polymer ?
#
loop_
_entity_poly.entity_id
_entity_poly.type
_entity_poly.pdbx_seq_one_letter_code
_entity_poly.pdbx_strand_id
1 'polypeptide(L)'
;MRNFRGAFYLFIIALTALFGCVKYHPVTNPESPIGVIPKDFDWKTIKEISCVVNVSSNDDFGDNMVRVIKIYKSGKLDAASLISTGGATPLLPYSVKISLATSVPTLFFQEILPDGSKNLTEVDVTTNLLNIKFSKSMPPEGLEGSDTYSSAKSSFTKSDVAALNSAIFLNVVAFVDNDGDGVSVWSDIDDNDPNVAFASYFPSAGTWGTYAFEDLWPVKGDYDINDLVIGFNITYLSNSSNMVTQMKIDYNLRAAGCSYQLGAAVQLDNVPASNVMSVSGRNIVGNAPFSISSNGTENGVSLAVIPLFNNQRDYASFPYFLNTINGSYTASPYMYADIKFAAPISQADVTMSAFNLFIAINSRDREVHIPTYAGTSKFNSSLANGYKLYPGDIFKSLDGMMWGLMFPDVFRYPAERNSITSAYTHFASWATSGGASNTDWYLSGSGYTDEEKIYQIPGDTPTIPSVTTADITEITSSSAICGGSVTNGGGAAVSARGICWSTDTAPTLSDNTTSNGNGTGSFTSNILGLSPNTTYYVRAYATNPLGTSYGEEKNFTSKGEEIPSYPGTSLKPVKIEGLWWAPVNAGYNSSVKYGLLYQWHRKYGQDYLNTGVVTGPVKLEEGNDISNAEKFYSSSSDWCADQQPVWSMKDEYNPCPAGWRVPTNPEMKDLLGTGSVWVKANSGGVDNLPGRWVGPDSDKKRENSVFFPAAGYRDYKSGSQKSRSTYGAYWSDDIMKSSARGFDFTSGFISIGDGLRGYGFSIRCVKVN
;
A
#
# COMPACT_ATOMS: atom_id res chain seq x y z
N MET A 1 79.42 10.86 24.05
CA MET A 1 78.28 10.02 23.60
C MET A 1 77.24 10.90 22.92
N ARG A 2 77.47 11.26 21.64
CA ARG A 2 76.62 12.21 20.89
C ARG A 2 76.11 11.65 19.55
N ASN A 3 76.28 10.35 19.30
CA ASN A 3 75.97 9.71 18.01
C ASN A 3 75.01 8.51 18.10
N PHE A 4 74.04 8.51 19.03
CA PHE A 4 73.06 7.40 19.15
C PHE A 4 71.59 7.82 19.13
N ARG A 5 71.29 9.10 18.85
CA ARG A 5 69.89 9.59 18.71
C ARG A 5 69.43 9.82 17.27
N GLY A 6 70.35 9.87 16.30
CA GLY A 6 70.01 10.00 14.86
C GLY A 6 69.59 8.68 14.21
N ALA A 7 70.11 7.54 14.68
CA ALA A 7 69.84 6.24 14.08
C ALA A 7 68.47 5.64 14.46
N PHE A 8 67.90 5.99 15.63
CA PHE A 8 66.62 5.44 16.07
C PHE A 8 65.41 6.13 15.42
N TYR A 9 65.53 7.42 15.08
CA TYR A 9 64.51 8.15 14.31
C TYR A 9 64.56 7.81 12.80
N LEU A 10 65.74 7.54 12.24
CA LEU A 10 65.86 7.08 10.85
C LEU A 10 65.41 5.61 10.67
N PHE A 11 65.47 4.77 11.70
CA PHE A 11 64.98 3.39 11.63
C PHE A 11 63.45 3.28 11.79
N ILE A 12 62.80 4.18 12.53
CA ILE A 12 61.33 4.25 12.62
C ILE A 12 60.70 4.92 11.39
N ILE A 13 61.40 5.86 10.74
CA ILE A 13 60.98 6.46 9.47
C ILE A 13 61.23 5.50 8.28
N ALA A 14 62.24 4.62 8.36
CA ALA A 14 62.46 3.59 7.34
C ALA A 14 61.53 2.38 7.45
N LEU A 15 60.99 2.06 8.64
CA LEU A 15 60.01 0.98 8.81
C LEU A 15 58.57 1.43 8.56
N THR A 16 58.29 2.73 8.61
CA THR A 16 56.97 3.30 8.24
C THR A 16 56.82 3.57 6.74
N ALA A 17 57.93 3.56 5.98
CA ALA A 17 57.94 3.63 4.52
C ALA A 17 57.67 2.28 3.82
N LEU A 18 57.39 1.21 4.59
CA LEU A 18 56.97 -0.11 4.09
C LEU A 18 55.46 -0.36 4.20
N PHE A 19 54.66 0.65 4.58
CA PHE A 19 53.19 0.60 4.64
C PHE A 19 52.50 1.28 3.43
N GLY A 20 53.14 1.27 2.25
CA GLY A 20 52.36 1.44 1.02
C GLY A 20 51.45 0.22 0.84
N CYS A 21 50.24 0.40 0.28
CA CYS A 21 49.30 -0.69 -0.06
C CYS A 21 50.06 -1.97 -0.39
N VAL A 22 49.77 -3.06 0.31
CA VAL A 22 50.41 -4.35 0.01
C VAL A 22 50.05 -4.69 -1.44
N LYS A 23 50.96 -4.39 -2.36
CA LYS A 23 50.92 -4.92 -3.72
C LYS A 23 51.09 -6.42 -3.59
N TYR A 24 49.99 -7.16 -3.66
CA TYR A 24 50.09 -8.55 -4.10
C TYR A 24 50.62 -8.52 -5.54
N HIS A 25 51.94 -8.68 -5.70
CA HIS A 25 52.54 -8.87 -7.01
C HIS A 25 52.08 -10.25 -7.57
N PRO A 26 51.66 -10.31 -8.85
CA PRO A 26 50.88 -11.42 -9.39
C PRO A 26 51.78 -12.49 -10.00
N VAL A 27 51.84 -13.71 -9.44
CA VAL A 27 52.31 -14.89 -10.20
C VAL A 27 51.56 -16.20 -9.84
N THR A 28 50.78 -16.25 -8.77
CA THR A 28 49.92 -17.40 -8.50
C THR A 28 48.49 -16.91 -8.43
N ASN A 29 47.76 -17.08 -9.53
CA ASN A 29 46.29 -17.08 -9.53
C ASN A 29 45.83 -17.89 -8.31
N PRO A 30 45.33 -17.29 -7.21
CA PRO A 30 44.44 -18.06 -6.37
C PRO A 30 43.22 -18.27 -7.27
N GLU A 31 42.79 -19.52 -7.44
CA GLU A 31 41.41 -19.77 -7.86
C GLU A 31 40.50 -18.84 -7.04
N SER A 32 39.50 -18.24 -7.71
CA SER A 32 38.56 -17.31 -7.09
C SER A 32 38.18 -17.81 -5.69
N PRO A 33 38.34 -17.00 -4.63
CA PRO A 33 38.09 -17.45 -3.25
C PRO A 33 36.63 -17.89 -3.01
N ILE A 34 35.75 -17.65 -3.98
CA ILE A 34 34.31 -17.94 -3.91
C ILE A 34 33.83 -19.02 -4.89
N GLY A 35 34.69 -19.56 -5.78
CA GLY A 35 34.31 -20.57 -6.80
C GLY A 35 34.19 -19.99 -8.23
N VAL A 36 33.70 -20.80 -9.18
CA VAL A 36 33.59 -20.40 -10.61
C VAL A 36 32.38 -19.49 -10.81
N ILE A 37 32.64 -18.21 -11.05
CA ILE A 37 31.60 -17.24 -11.46
C ILE A 37 31.18 -17.56 -12.89
N PRO A 38 29.86 -17.63 -13.19
CA PRO A 38 29.37 -17.88 -14.54
C PRO A 38 29.94 -16.88 -15.54
N LYS A 39 30.27 -17.39 -16.71
CA LYS A 39 30.94 -16.63 -17.76
C LYS A 39 30.12 -15.36 -18.09
N ASP A 40 28.82 -15.49 -18.27
CA ASP A 40 27.88 -14.43 -18.64
C ASP A 40 27.33 -13.61 -17.46
N PHE A 41 27.90 -13.71 -16.26
CA PHE A 41 27.42 -12.99 -15.09
C PHE A 41 27.55 -11.46 -15.24
N ASP A 42 26.43 -10.77 -14.98
CA ASP A 42 26.32 -9.31 -14.90
C ASP A 42 26.34 -8.88 -13.43
N TRP A 43 27.31 -8.02 -13.07
CA TRP A 43 27.50 -7.52 -11.72
C TRP A 43 26.53 -6.37 -11.36
N LYS A 44 25.64 -5.97 -12.26
CA LYS A 44 24.61 -4.98 -11.96
C LYS A 44 23.58 -5.53 -10.99
N THR A 45 23.33 -4.78 -9.92
CA THR A 45 22.26 -5.06 -8.94
C THR A 45 20.92 -4.41 -9.34
N ILE A 46 20.80 -4.03 -10.61
CA ILE A 46 19.63 -3.37 -11.19
C ILE A 46 19.11 -4.10 -12.42
N LYS A 47 17.85 -3.85 -12.76
CA LYS A 47 17.19 -4.23 -14.01
C LYS A 47 16.56 -2.98 -14.66
N GLU A 48 16.46 -3.02 -15.98
CA GLU A 48 15.85 -1.95 -16.77
C GLU A 48 14.45 -2.38 -17.21
N ILE A 49 13.44 -1.58 -16.90
CA ILE A 49 12.04 -1.86 -17.22
C ILE A 49 11.51 -0.75 -18.13
N SER A 50 10.90 -1.14 -19.24
CA SER A 50 10.12 -0.23 -20.08
C SER A 50 8.66 -0.28 -19.65
N CYS A 51 8.11 0.87 -19.30
CA CYS A 51 6.70 1.01 -18.92
C CYS A 51 5.97 1.79 -20.00
N VAL A 52 4.83 1.26 -20.45
CA VAL A 52 3.92 1.94 -21.37
C VAL A 52 2.56 2.05 -20.70
N VAL A 53 2.18 3.27 -20.32
CA VAL A 53 0.96 3.56 -19.58
C VAL A 53 -0.07 4.17 -20.52
N ASN A 54 -1.15 3.43 -20.75
CA ASN A 54 -2.25 3.85 -21.60
C ASN A 54 -3.40 4.34 -20.71
N VAL A 55 -3.88 5.55 -20.97
CA VAL A 55 -5.06 6.13 -20.32
C VAL A 55 -6.25 6.06 -21.27
N SER A 56 -7.47 6.00 -20.73
CA SER A 56 -8.69 5.87 -21.53
C SER A 56 -9.41 7.21 -21.68
N SER A 57 -10.17 7.38 -22.76
CA SER A 57 -11.10 8.50 -22.92
C SER A 57 -12.08 8.55 -21.75
N ASN A 58 -12.45 9.76 -21.33
CA ASN A 58 -13.35 10.01 -20.21
C ASN A 58 -14.40 11.06 -20.64
N ASP A 59 -15.68 10.81 -20.40
CA ASP A 59 -16.77 11.71 -20.80
C ASP A 59 -16.68 13.08 -20.10
N ASP A 60 -16.07 13.14 -18.91
CA ASP A 60 -15.92 14.35 -18.11
C ASP A 60 -14.71 15.21 -18.54
N PHE A 61 -13.78 14.66 -19.33
CA PHE A 61 -12.51 15.31 -19.68
C PHE A 61 -12.11 15.02 -21.13
N GLY A 62 -11.87 16.08 -21.92
CA GLY A 62 -11.36 15.94 -23.29
C GLY A 62 -10.09 15.08 -23.41
N ASP A 63 -10.00 14.33 -24.51
CA ASP A 63 -8.89 13.42 -24.84
C ASP A 63 -7.55 14.13 -25.10
N ASN A 64 -7.54 15.45 -25.17
CA ASN A 64 -6.34 16.27 -25.27
C ASN A 64 -5.77 16.67 -23.90
N MET A 65 -6.51 16.50 -22.81
CA MET A 65 -6.05 16.91 -21.48
C MET A 65 -5.10 15.87 -20.89
N VAL A 66 -3.97 16.34 -20.38
CA VAL A 66 -2.93 15.50 -19.77
C VAL A 66 -3.47 14.82 -18.51
N ARG A 67 -3.17 13.53 -18.37
CA ARG A 67 -3.26 12.75 -17.14
C ARG A 67 -1.86 12.58 -16.59
N VAL A 68 -1.65 12.93 -15.33
CA VAL A 68 -0.33 12.77 -14.72
C VAL A 68 -0.20 11.35 -14.20
N ILE A 69 0.87 10.69 -14.61
CA ILE A 69 1.20 9.33 -14.22
C ILE A 69 2.35 9.40 -13.22
N LYS A 70 2.21 8.67 -12.10
CA LYS A 70 3.28 8.45 -11.13
C LYS A 70 3.57 6.95 -11.02
N ILE A 71 4.85 6.58 -10.97
CA ILE A 71 5.32 5.20 -10.83
C ILE A 71 6.08 5.07 -9.51
N TYR A 72 5.70 4.11 -8.67
CA TYR A 72 6.30 3.87 -7.36
C TYR A 72 6.86 2.45 -7.21
N LYS A 73 7.98 2.31 -6.51
CA LYS A 73 8.59 1.02 -6.15
C LYS A 73 7.96 0.33 -4.93
N SER A 74 6.97 0.97 -4.31
CA SER A 74 6.32 0.47 -3.09
C SER A 74 4.91 1.05 -2.95
N GLY A 75 4.00 0.27 -2.36
CA GLY A 75 2.63 0.68 -2.08
C GLY A 75 2.49 1.75 -0.99
N LYS A 76 3.60 2.29 -0.47
CA LYS A 76 3.61 3.45 0.43
C LYS A 76 3.23 4.75 -0.29
N LEU A 77 3.49 4.83 -1.60
CA LEU A 77 3.20 5.98 -2.46
C LEU A 77 3.82 7.31 -1.96
N ASP A 78 4.89 7.23 -1.16
CA ASP A 78 5.65 8.36 -0.64
C ASP A 78 6.75 8.81 -1.61
N ALA A 79 7.39 9.95 -1.33
CA ALA A 79 8.50 10.43 -2.13
C ALA A 79 9.64 9.39 -2.24
N ALA A 80 9.98 8.73 -1.14
CA ALA A 80 11.04 7.71 -1.11
C ALA A 80 10.74 6.48 -1.98
N SER A 81 9.48 6.27 -2.39
CA SER A 81 9.09 5.22 -3.33
C SER A 81 8.83 5.72 -4.76
N LEU A 82 8.73 7.03 -5.00
CA LEU A 82 8.48 7.62 -6.31
C LEU A 82 9.70 7.46 -7.24
N ILE A 83 9.49 6.80 -8.38
CA ILE A 83 10.53 6.56 -9.41
C ILE A 83 10.36 7.53 -10.58
N SER A 84 9.14 7.79 -11.02
CA SER A 84 8.88 8.46 -12.29
C SER A 84 7.58 9.22 -12.25
N THR A 85 7.57 10.40 -12.87
CA THR A 85 6.35 11.14 -13.20
C THR A 85 6.33 11.49 -14.69
N GLY A 86 5.15 11.58 -15.29
CA GLY A 86 5.00 11.90 -16.71
C GLY A 86 3.55 12.14 -17.11
N GLY A 87 3.35 12.62 -18.33
CA GLY A 87 2.02 12.92 -18.89
C GLY A 87 1.56 11.86 -19.89
N ALA A 88 0.30 11.46 -19.80
CA ALA A 88 -0.37 10.62 -20.79
C ALA A 88 -1.68 11.26 -21.26
N THR A 89 -2.06 11.00 -22.50
CA THR A 89 -3.40 11.27 -23.04
C THR A 89 -3.94 10.01 -23.71
N PRO A 90 -5.26 9.90 -23.95
CA PRO A 90 -5.84 8.79 -24.72
C PRO A 90 -5.20 8.57 -26.10
N LEU A 91 -4.56 9.61 -26.67
CA LEU A 91 -3.86 9.54 -27.96
C LEU A 91 -2.35 9.32 -27.83
N LEU A 92 -1.74 9.67 -26.70
CA LEU A 92 -0.30 9.61 -26.47
C LEU A 92 -0.01 8.94 -25.12
N PRO A 93 0.41 7.66 -25.10
CA PRO A 93 0.72 6.96 -23.85
C PRO A 93 2.00 7.52 -23.22
N TYR A 94 2.07 7.49 -21.89
CA TYR A 94 3.33 7.74 -21.20
C TYR A 94 4.24 6.51 -21.35
N SER A 95 5.36 6.68 -22.03
CA SER A 95 6.36 5.62 -22.25
C SER A 95 7.69 6.03 -21.62
N VAL A 96 8.18 5.23 -20.68
CA VAL A 96 9.41 5.53 -19.94
C VAL A 96 10.24 4.26 -19.72
N LYS A 97 11.56 4.39 -19.81
CA LYS A 97 12.52 3.36 -19.40
C LYS A 97 13.11 3.74 -18.04
N ILE A 98 12.99 2.86 -17.05
CA ILE A 98 13.42 3.09 -15.68
C ILE A 98 14.42 2.02 -15.23
N SER A 99 15.38 2.42 -14.39
CA SER A 99 16.32 1.52 -13.73
C SER A 99 15.81 1.19 -12.32
N LEU A 100 15.78 -0.08 -11.94
CA LEU A 100 15.22 -0.56 -10.68
C LEU A 100 16.13 -1.58 -10.02
N ALA A 101 16.12 -1.67 -8.69
CA ALA A 101 16.79 -2.78 -8.00
C ALA A 101 16.22 -4.13 -8.47
N THR A 102 17.09 -5.14 -8.65
CA THR A 102 16.66 -6.49 -9.05
C THR A 102 15.69 -7.12 -8.04
N SER A 103 15.80 -6.72 -6.77
CA SER A 103 14.96 -7.17 -5.64
C SER A 103 13.54 -6.60 -5.63
N VAL A 104 13.20 -5.59 -6.45
CA VAL A 104 11.84 -5.02 -6.50
C VAL A 104 10.93 -5.96 -7.31
N PRO A 105 9.92 -6.61 -6.70
CA PRO A 105 9.08 -7.57 -7.39
C PRO A 105 7.89 -6.92 -8.10
N THR A 106 7.46 -5.75 -7.65
CA THR A 106 6.17 -5.15 -8.02
C THR A 106 6.26 -3.63 -8.05
N LEU A 107 5.53 -3.00 -8.98
CA LEU A 107 5.43 -1.54 -9.14
C LEU A 107 3.98 -1.08 -8.97
N PHE A 108 3.80 0.16 -8.53
CA PHE A 108 2.50 0.80 -8.34
C PHE A 108 2.40 2.00 -9.29
N PHE A 109 1.34 2.05 -10.09
CA PHE A 109 1.08 3.09 -11.06
C PHE A 109 -0.13 3.89 -10.62
N GLN A 110 0.02 5.20 -10.51
CA GLN A 110 -1.06 6.12 -10.19
C GLN A 110 -1.33 7.03 -11.39
N GLU A 111 -2.59 7.16 -11.78
CA GLU A 111 -3.07 8.16 -12.73
C GLU A 111 -3.78 9.26 -11.93
N ILE A 112 -3.49 10.52 -12.25
CA ILE A 112 -4.12 11.70 -11.69
C ILE A 112 -4.87 12.40 -12.82
N LEU A 113 -6.19 12.54 -12.68
CA LEU A 113 -7.06 13.21 -13.63
C LEU A 113 -6.99 14.74 -13.46
N PRO A 114 -7.45 15.54 -14.44
CA PRO A 114 -7.36 17.01 -14.39
C PRO A 114 -8.10 17.66 -13.22
N ASP A 115 -9.10 16.98 -12.65
CA ASP A 115 -9.81 17.42 -11.44
C ASP A 115 -9.11 17.02 -10.13
N GLY A 116 -7.96 16.35 -10.22
CA GLY A 116 -7.18 15.84 -9.09
C GLY A 116 -7.60 14.47 -8.59
N SER A 117 -8.65 13.85 -9.14
CA SER A 117 -9.02 12.49 -8.79
C SER A 117 -7.95 11.47 -9.25
N LYS A 118 -7.81 10.36 -8.52
CA LYS A 118 -6.67 9.44 -8.68
C LYS A 118 -7.16 8.01 -8.94
N ASN A 119 -6.51 7.29 -9.86
CA ASN A 119 -6.62 5.84 -10.03
C ASN A 119 -5.29 5.18 -9.66
N LEU A 120 -5.31 3.96 -9.12
CA LEU A 120 -4.12 3.20 -8.73
C LEU A 120 -4.20 1.77 -9.27
N THR A 121 -3.09 1.24 -9.76
CA THR A 121 -2.95 -0.18 -10.10
C THR A 121 -1.56 -0.70 -9.70
N GLU A 122 -1.49 -1.98 -9.35
CA GLU A 122 -0.28 -2.69 -8.94
C GLU A 122 0.07 -3.73 -10.02
N VAL A 123 1.35 -3.81 -10.40
CA VAL A 123 1.81 -4.66 -11.49
C VAL A 123 3.11 -5.36 -11.12
N ASP A 124 3.10 -6.69 -11.17
CA ASP A 124 4.29 -7.51 -10.94
C ASP A 124 5.30 -7.35 -12.09
N VAL A 125 6.57 -7.18 -11.71
CA VAL A 125 7.71 -7.02 -12.62
C VAL A 125 8.17 -8.40 -13.10
N THR A 126 7.37 -8.99 -13.98
CA THR A 126 7.60 -10.33 -14.56
C THR A 126 8.37 -10.31 -15.88
N THR A 127 8.41 -9.15 -16.55
CA THR A 127 9.13 -8.95 -17.81
C THR A 127 9.76 -7.56 -17.86
N ASN A 128 10.62 -7.31 -18.86
CA ASN A 128 11.25 -6.01 -19.07
C ASN A 128 10.33 -4.99 -19.80
N LEU A 129 9.11 -5.38 -20.19
CA LEU A 129 8.12 -4.51 -20.82
C LEU A 129 6.77 -4.65 -20.10
N LEU A 130 6.36 -3.60 -19.40
CA LEU A 130 5.07 -3.55 -18.71
C LEU A 130 4.11 -2.66 -19.49
N ASN A 131 2.95 -3.21 -19.84
CA ASN A 131 1.86 -2.47 -20.48
C ASN A 131 0.73 -2.26 -19.46
N ILE A 132 0.47 -1.00 -19.11
CA ILE A 132 -0.41 -0.63 -18.01
C ILE A 132 -1.69 -0.05 -18.60
N LYS A 133 -2.82 -0.49 -18.05
CA LYS A 133 -4.15 0.08 -18.27
C LYS A 133 -4.84 0.18 -16.92
N PHE A 134 -5.43 1.33 -16.64
CA PHE A 134 -6.24 1.51 -15.45
C PHE A 134 -7.63 0.92 -15.69
N SER A 135 -8.10 0.06 -14.79
CA SER A 135 -9.52 -0.32 -14.73
C SER A 135 -10.33 0.85 -14.17
N LYS A 136 -11.53 1.09 -14.74
CA LYS A 136 -12.43 2.21 -14.43
C LYS A 136 -12.59 2.45 -12.91
N SER A 137 -12.52 3.73 -12.53
CA SER A 137 -12.37 4.33 -11.19
C SER A 137 -13.02 3.63 -10.00
N MET A 138 -12.28 3.53 -8.89
CA MET A 138 -12.88 3.55 -7.55
C MET A 138 -13.09 5.01 -7.11
N PRO A 139 -14.20 5.37 -6.45
CA PRO A 139 -14.33 6.68 -5.84
C PRO A 139 -13.25 6.89 -4.76
N PRO A 140 -12.90 8.14 -4.44
CA PRO A 140 -11.76 8.43 -3.58
C PRO A 140 -12.05 8.00 -2.14
N GLU A 141 -11.51 6.85 -1.74
CA GLU A 141 -11.28 6.50 -0.34
C GLU A 141 -9.77 6.30 -0.13
N GLY A 142 -9.20 7.18 0.69
CA GLY A 142 -7.99 6.92 1.47
C GLY A 142 -6.68 6.81 0.72
N LEU A 143 -5.96 7.93 0.62
CA LEU A 143 -4.61 8.11 1.19
C LEU A 143 -4.07 9.49 0.78
N GLU A 144 -4.48 10.51 1.54
CA GLU A 144 -3.70 11.67 1.97
C GLU A 144 -4.52 12.36 3.07
N GLY A 145 -3.83 12.87 4.12
CA GLY A 145 -4.41 13.14 5.43
C GLY A 145 -5.41 14.30 5.55
N SER A 146 -6.17 14.23 6.64
CA SER A 146 -7.01 15.25 7.30
C SER A 146 -7.98 16.07 6.43
N ASP A 147 -9.26 15.71 6.46
CA ASP A 147 -10.26 16.48 7.22
C ASP A 147 -11.61 15.74 7.28
N THR A 148 -12.30 15.95 8.39
CA THR A 148 -13.59 15.37 8.80
C THR A 148 -14.66 15.33 7.72
N TYR A 149 -15.41 14.23 7.56
CA TYR A 149 -16.88 14.22 7.58
C TYR A 149 -17.45 12.80 7.67
N SER A 150 -18.45 12.63 8.53
CA SER A 150 -19.05 11.38 8.96
C SER A 150 -20.07 10.79 7.97
N SER A 151 -20.07 9.47 7.84
CA SER A 151 -21.22 8.55 7.69
C SER A 151 -22.52 9.05 7.05
N ALA A 152 -22.90 8.47 5.91
CA ALA A 152 -24.25 7.90 5.67
C ALA A 152 -24.35 7.19 4.31
N LYS A 153 -24.72 5.91 4.32
CA LYS A 153 -25.27 5.18 3.16
C LYS A 153 -26.75 5.56 2.98
N SER A 154 -27.13 6.09 1.82
CA SER A 154 -28.47 5.89 1.25
C SER A 154 -28.48 6.17 -0.25
N SER A 155 -29.10 5.26 -1.00
CA SER A 155 -29.34 5.27 -2.44
C SER A 155 -30.10 6.51 -2.94
N PHE A 156 -29.58 7.19 -3.96
CA PHE A 156 -30.26 8.26 -4.70
C PHE A 156 -30.68 7.78 -6.10
N THR A 157 -31.85 8.25 -6.55
CA THR A 157 -32.37 7.94 -7.89
C THR A 157 -31.98 9.03 -8.89
N LYS A 158 -32.04 8.72 -10.19
CA LYS A 158 -31.61 9.59 -11.31
C LYS A 158 -32.37 10.94 -11.38
N SER A 159 -33.50 11.07 -10.68
CA SER A 159 -34.28 12.31 -10.57
C SER A 159 -33.86 13.23 -9.41
N ASP A 160 -33.14 12.71 -8.42
CA ASP A 160 -32.63 13.52 -7.28
C ASP A 160 -31.36 14.29 -7.67
N VAL A 161 -30.63 13.79 -8.68
CA VAL A 161 -29.43 14.41 -9.26
C VAL A 161 -29.73 15.74 -9.96
N ALA A 162 -30.94 15.93 -10.51
CA ALA A 162 -31.29 17.16 -11.22
C ALA A 162 -31.62 18.33 -10.27
N ALA A 163 -32.06 18.06 -9.04
CA ALA A 163 -32.40 19.10 -8.06
C ALA A 163 -31.22 19.50 -7.17
N LEU A 164 -30.22 18.62 -7.01
CA LEU A 164 -28.96 18.92 -6.30
C LEU A 164 -27.94 19.71 -7.15
N ASN A 165 -28.04 19.65 -8.48
CA ASN A 165 -27.17 20.40 -9.39
C ASN A 165 -27.33 21.92 -9.35
N SER A 166 -28.24 22.46 -8.53
CA SER A 166 -28.45 23.92 -8.40
C SER A 166 -27.95 24.52 -7.07
N ALA A 167 -27.49 23.70 -6.12
CA ALA A 167 -27.09 24.19 -4.81
C ALA A 167 -26.03 23.32 -4.13
N ILE A 168 -24.82 23.28 -4.72
CA ILE A 168 -23.50 23.23 -4.08
C ILE A 168 -22.53 23.51 -5.23
N PHE A 169 -22.18 24.78 -5.44
CA PHE A 169 -20.94 25.10 -6.15
C PHE A 169 -19.79 24.73 -5.20
N LEU A 170 -19.36 23.48 -5.24
CA LEU A 170 -17.97 23.17 -4.91
C LEU A 170 -17.17 23.76 -6.06
N ASN A 171 -16.29 24.72 -5.77
CA ASN A 171 -15.47 25.39 -6.78
C ASN A 171 -14.81 24.34 -7.69
N VAL A 172 -15.26 24.26 -8.95
CA VAL A 172 -14.40 23.78 -10.03
C VAL A 172 -13.22 24.73 -10.01
N VAL A 173 -12.09 24.28 -9.45
CA VAL A 173 -10.84 25.01 -9.59
C VAL A 173 -10.61 25.06 -11.09
N ALA A 174 -10.66 26.24 -11.68
CA ALA A 174 -10.35 26.40 -13.09
C ALA A 174 -9.00 25.74 -13.37
N PHE A 175 -8.87 25.05 -14.50
CA PHE A 175 -7.56 24.58 -14.95
C PHE A 175 -6.63 25.79 -15.06
N VAL A 176 -5.58 25.82 -14.22
CA VAL A 176 -4.53 26.84 -14.22
C VAL A 176 -3.25 26.16 -14.66
N ASP A 177 -2.62 26.76 -15.66
CA ASP A 177 -1.37 26.37 -16.32
C ASP A 177 -0.66 27.70 -16.60
N ASN A 178 0.33 28.04 -15.78
CA ASN A 178 0.90 29.39 -15.77
C ASN A 178 1.98 29.58 -16.84
N ASP A 179 2.67 28.51 -17.25
CA ASP A 179 3.72 28.56 -18.26
C ASP A 179 3.25 28.09 -19.65
N GLY A 180 2.03 27.56 -19.75
CA GLY A 180 1.33 27.24 -20.99
C GLY A 180 1.80 25.92 -21.62
N ASP A 181 2.41 25.02 -20.86
CA ASP A 181 2.96 23.77 -21.37
C ASP A 181 1.92 22.63 -21.48
N GLY A 182 0.70 22.86 -20.97
CA GLY A 182 -0.43 21.95 -20.99
C GLY A 182 -0.60 21.09 -19.74
N VAL A 183 0.26 21.25 -18.73
CA VAL A 183 0.18 20.60 -17.42
C VAL A 183 -0.41 21.57 -16.39
N SER A 184 -1.19 21.06 -15.44
CA SER A 184 -1.82 21.92 -14.44
C SER A 184 -0.85 22.24 -13.30
N VAL A 185 -0.98 23.45 -12.72
CA VAL A 185 -0.20 23.94 -11.56
C VAL A 185 -0.09 22.95 -10.39
N TRP A 186 -1.09 22.07 -10.20
CA TRP A 186 -1.10 21.10 -9.10
C TRP A 186 -0.25 19.86 -9.36
N SER A 187 0.12 19.62 -10.62
CA SER A 187 0.84 18.42 -11.05
C SER A 187 2.12 18.72 -11.82
N ASP A 188 2.35 19.99 -12.17
CA ASP A 188 3.60 20.50 -12.72
C ASP A 188 4.65 20.65 -11.61
N ILE A 189 5.89 20.25 -11.90
CA ILE A 189 7.02 20.37 -10.98
C ILE A 189 7.61 21.78 -10.96
N ASP A 190 7.55 22.51 -12.08
CA ASP A 190 7.95 23.90 -12.18
C ASP A 190 7.02 24.66 -13.16
N ASP A 191 5.83 25.01 -12.68
CA ASP A 191 4.78 25.79 -13.38
C ASP A 191 5.21 27.23 -13.76
N ASN A 192 6.51 27.54 -13.76
CA ASN A 192 7.08 28.76 -14.30
C ASN A 192 8.14 28.51 -15.40
N ASP A 193 8.45 27.24 -15.72
CA ASP A 193 9.39 26.85 -16.78
C ASP A 193 8.77 25.79 -17.70
N PRO A 194 8.32 26.18 -18.92
CA PRO A 194 7.62 25.27 -19.84
C PRO A 194 8.51 24.15 -20.41
N ASN A 195 9.77 24.06 -19.99
CA ASN A 195 10.68 22.96 -20.31
C ASN A 195 10.75 21.90 -19.19
N VAL A 196 10.05 22.08 -18.07
CA VAL A 196 10.12 21.22 -16.89
C VAL A 196 8.74 20.98 -16.28
N ALA A 197 8.04 19.97 -16.79
CA ALA A 197 6.75 19.53 -16.28
C ALA A 197 6.86 18.40 -15.24
N PHE A 198 7.81 17.49 -15.46
CA PHE A 198 7.88 16.19 -14.78
C PHE A 198 9.29 15.85 -14.31
N ALA A 199 9.38 14.89 -13.40
CA ALA A 199 10.63 14.36 -12.87
C ALA A 199 10.62 12.84 -12.73
N SER A 200 11.74 12.25 -13.10
CA SER A 200 12.10 10.86 -12.81
C SER A 200 13.32 10.81 -11.91
N TYR A 201 13.52 9.69 -11.22
CA TYR A 201 14.53 9.57 -10.17
C TYR A 201 15.24 8.23 -10.24
N PHE A 202 16.50 8.21 -9.82
CA PHE A 202 17.20 6.98 -9.49
C PHE A 202 18.05 7.16 -8.21
N PRO A 203 17.95 6.25 -7.22
CA PRO A 203 17.08 5.06 -7.17
C PRO A 203 15.58 5.33 -7.01
N SER A 204 15.23 6.44 -6.37
CA SER A 204 13.88 7.03 -6.23
C SER A 204 14.00 8.40 -5.57
N ALA A 205 12.94 9.21 -5.54
CA ALA A 205 13.02 10.59 -5.07
C ALA A 205 13.58 10.69 -3.65
N GLY A 206 14.68 11.45 -3.50
CA GLY A 206 15.36 11.66 -2.22
C GLY A 206 16.13 10.46 -1.64
N THR A 207 16.22 9.33 -2.35
CA THR A 207 16.99 8.15 -1.89
C THR A 207 18.34 8.06 -2.58
N TRP A 208 19.30 7.35 -1.98
CA TRP A 208 20.68 7.34 -2.44
C TRP A 208 21.11 5.94 -2.89
N GLY A 209 21.78 5.86 -4.03
CA GLY A 209 22.56 4.72 -4.47
C GLY A 209 24.04 4.88 -4.10
N THR A 210 24.84 3.85 -4.35
CA THR A 210 26.29 3.87 -4.11
C THR A 210 27.05 3.26 -5.28
N TYR A 211 28.11 3.94 -5.72
CA TYR A 211 29.19 3.36 -6.51
C TYR A 211 30.38 3.05 -5.60
N ALA A 212 31.05 1.93 -5.83
CA ALA A 212 32.24 1.52 -5.09
C ALA A 212 33.27 0.92 -6.05
N PHE A 213 34.53 1.32 -5.92
CA PHE A 213 35.61 0.93 -6.82
C PHE A 213 36.83 0.40 -6.10
N GLU A 214 37.61 -0.37 -6.85
CA GLU A 214 39.01 -0.72 -6.58
C GLU A 214 39.93 0.06 -7.54
N ASP A 215 41.16 0.38 -7.11
CA ASP A 215 42.10 1.26 -7.83
C ASP A 215 43.26 0.54 -8.53
N LEU A 216 43.32 -0.80 -8.42
CA LEU A 216 44.46 -1.59 -8.87
C LEU A 216 44.35 -2.15 -10.30
N TRP A 217 43.26 -1.90 -11.02
CA TRP A 217 43.09 -2.37 -12.41
C TRP A 217 44.33 -2.08 -13.28
N PRO A 218 44.86 -3.06 -14.05
CA PRO A 218 44.30 -4.39 -14.35
C PRO A 218 44.73 -5.51 -13.37
N VAL A 219 45.28 -5.17 -12.21
CA VAL A 219 45.72 -6.13 -11.18
C VAL A 219 44.69 -6.18 -10.04
N LYS A 220 44.57 -7.36 -9.43
CA LYS A 220 43.72 -7.57 -8.27
C LYS A 220 44.27 -6.92 -7.00
N GLY A 221 43.39 -6.31 -6.22
CA GLY A 221 43.65 -5.82 -4.86
C GLY A 221 43.21 -6.82 -3.79
N ASP A 222 42.94 -6.28 -2.61
CA ASP A 222 42.40 -6.97 -1.43
C ASP A 222 40.86 -7.04 -1.43
N TYR A 223 40.19 -6.42 -2.41
CA TYR A 223 38.75 -6.55 -2.64
C TYR A 223 37.90 -6.09 -1.45
N ASP A 224 38.36 -5.08 -0.71
CA ASP A 224 37.54 -4.42 0.29
C ASP A 224 36.53 -3.43 -0.35
N ILE A 225 36.69 -3.15 -1.65
CA ILE A 225 35.77 -2.38 -2.49
C ILE A 225 35.50 -1.00 -1.86
N ASN A 226 36.53 -0.39 -1.27
CA ASN A 226 36.42 0.91 -0.61
C ASN A 226 37.47 1.94 -1.06
N ASP A 227 38.31 1.63 -2.06
CA ASP A 227 39.33 2.55 -2.60
C ASP A 227 38.71 3.88 -3.03
N LEU A 228 37.49 3.84 -3.56
CA LEU A 228 36.61 4.99 -3.71
C LEU A 228 35.14 4.59 -3.57
N VAL A 229 34.42 5.23 -2.65
CA VAL A 229 32.97 5.03 -2.48
C VAL A 229 32.24 6.35 -2.67
N ILE A 230 31.30 6.40 -3.61
CA ILE A 230 30.52 7.59 -3.95
C ILE A 230 29.03 7.29 -3.73
N GLY A 231 28.39 8.04 -2.83
CA GLY A 231 26.93 8.07 -2.76
C GLY A 231 26.40 8.96 -3.87
N PHE A 232 25.25 8.59 -4.47
CA PHE A 232 24.62 9.41 -5.51
C PHE A 232 23.09 9.33 -5.52
N ASN A 233 22.44 10.38 -6.02
CA ASN A 233 21.04 10.41 -6.42
C ASN A 233 20.95 11.11 -7.78
N ILE A 234 20.07 10.62 -8.66
CA ILE A 234 19.84 11.23 -9.97
C ILE A 234 18.40 11.70 -10.07
N THR A 235 18.22 12.93 -10.56
CA THR A 235 16.93 13.47 -10.98
C THR A 235 16.97 13.79 -12.47
N TYR A 236 15.96 13.36 -13.22
CA TYR A 236 15.77 13.69 -14.63
C TYR A 236 14.55 14.60 -14.72
N LEU A 237 14.72 15.82 -15.18
CA LEU A 237 13.63 16.79 -15.40
C LEU A 237 13.23 16.74 -16.87
N SER A 238 11.93 16.66 -17.12
CA SER A 238 11.36 16.46 -18.46
C SER A 238 10.25 17.48 -18.74
N ASN A 239 10.11 17.86 -20.00
CA ASN A 239 9.02 18.72 -20.46
C ASN A 239 7.68 17.98 -20.56
N SER A 240 6.59 18.69 -20.90
CA SER A 240 5.25 18.11 -21.08
C SER A 240 5.15 17.01 -22.15
N SER A 241 6.14 16.93 -23.05
CA SER A 241 6.28 15.85 -24.04
C SER A 241 7.03 14.62 -23.52
N ASN A 242 7.32 14.55 -22.21
CA ASN A 242 8.09 13.49 -21.55
C ASN A 242 9.54 13.33 -22.02
N MET A 243 10.14 14.40 -22.57
CA MET A 243 11.54 14.39 -23.00
C MET A 243 12.42 15.10 -21.97
N VAL A 244 13.56 14.49 -21.63
CA VAL A 244 14.47 14.99 -20.59
C VAL A 244 15.18 16.25 -21.09
N THR A 245 15.01 17.36 -20.36
CA THR A 245 15.61 18.67 -20.65
C THR A 245 16.81 18.95 -19.74
N GLN A 246 16.79 18.40 -18.52
CA GLN A 246 17.87 18.53 -17.55
C GLN A 246 18.06 17.22 -16.77
N MET A 247 19.30 16.95 -16.40
CA MET A 247 19.67 15.87 -15.51
C MET A 247 20.51 16.41 -14.37
N LYS A 248 20.15 16.08 -13.14
CA LYS A 248 20.88 16.45 -11.94
C LYS A 248 21.47 15.21 -11.28
N ILE A 249 22.76 15.26 -10.97
CA ILE A 249 23.46 14.22 -10.21
C ILE A 249 23.87 14.83 -8.88
N ASP A 250 23.21 14.42 -7.81
CA ASP A 250 23.62 14.70 -6.45
C ASP A 250 24.60 13.62 -6.01
N TYR A 251 25.73 14.00 -5.38
CA TYR A 251 26.75 13.04 -4.99
C TYR A 251 27.57 13.48 -3.78
N ASN A 252 28.16 12.51 -3.09
CA ASN A 252 29.13 12.74 -2.02
C ASN A 252 30.21 11.63 -1.97
N LEU A 253 31.44 12.03 -1.66
CA LEU A 253 32.54 11.08 -1.45
C LEU A 253 32.39 10.43 -0.07
N ARG A 254 31.97 9.17 0.01
CA ARG A 254 31.70 8.49 1.28
C ARG A 254 32.97 7.91 1.91
N ALA A 255 33.88 7.39 1.09
CA ALA A 255 35.15 6.82 1.53
C ALA A 255 36.21 6.86 0.42
N ALA A 256 37.47 6.79 0.84
CA ALA A 256 38.62 6.63 -0.05
C ALA A 256 39.74 5.84 0.66
N GLY A 257 39.82 4.54 0.35
CA GLY A 257 40.86 3.58 0.79
C GLY A 257 42.15 3.58 -0.06
N CYS A 258 42.33 4.56 -0.94
CA CYS A 258 43.39 4.56 -1.94
C CYS A 258 44.66 5.35 -1.54
N SER A 259 45.80 4.94 -2.12
CA SER A 259 47.06 5.71 -2.10
C SER A 259 47.30 6.53 -3.36
N TYR A 260 46.61 6.22 -4.45
CA TYR A 260 46.68 6.96 -5.71
C TYR A 260 45.85 8.25 -5.67
N GLN A 261 46.12 9.14 -6.62
CA GLN A 261 45.19 10.22 -6.93
C GLN A 261 44.06 9.64 -7.79
N LEU A 262 42.81 9.76 -7.32
CA LEU A 262 41.61 9.33 -8.02
C LEU A 262 40.76 10.54 -8.41
N GLY A 263 40.48 10.67 -9.71
CA GLY A 263 39.41 11.51 -10.21
C GLY A 263 38.17 10.68 -10.54
N ALA A 264 36.99 11.28 -10.55
CA ALA A 264 35.75 10.62 -10.96
C ALA A 264 34.99 11.44 -12.01
N ALA A 265 34.37 10.76 -12.96
CA ALA A 265 33.52 11.35 -13.99
C ALA A 265 32.41 10.39 -14.41
N VAL A 266 31.39 10.93 -15.08
CA VAL A 266 30.32 10.15 -15.70
C VAL A 266 30.36 10.35 -17.22
N GLN A 267 30.47 9.29 -18.00
CA GLN A 267 30.17 9.33 -19.43
C GLN A 267 28.69 8.97 -19.64
N LEU A 268 27.97 9.79 -20.41
CA LEU A 268 26.65 9.45 -20.91
C LEU A 268 26.81 8.79 -22.28
N ASP A 269 26.71 7.46 -22.33
CA ASP A 269 27.15 6.66 -23.49
C ASP A 269 26.35 6.94 -24.77
N ASN A 270 25.12 7.46 -24.63
CA ASN A 270 24.24 7.78 -25.75
C ASN A 270 24.09 9.29 -26.01
N VAL A 271 24.81 10.14 -25.27
CA VAL A 271 24.67 11.60 -25.38
C VAL A 271 25.96 12.22 -25.93
N PRO A 272 25.92 12.87 -27.12
CA PRO A 272 27.06 13.61 -27.63
C PRO A 272 27.46 14.76 -26.69
N ALA A 273 28.76 15.03 -26.56
CA ALA A 273 29.26 16.16 -25.78
C ALA A 273 28.68 17.51 -26.26
N SER A 274 28.41 17.63 -27.57
CA SER A 274 27.80 18.81 -28.18
C SER A 274 26.32 19.00 -27.81
N ASN A 275 25.63 17.97 -27.32
CA ASN A 275 24.25 18.11 -26.87
C ASN A 275 24.14 18.57 -25.41
N VAL A 276 25.26 18.73 -24.70
CA VAL A 276 25.27 19.36 -23.38
C VAL A 276 25.44 20.86 -23.56
N MET A 277 24.45 21.62 -23.11
CA MET A 277 24.46 23.08 -23.13
C MET A 277 25.35 23.65 -22.04
N SER A 278 25.20 23.15 -20.81
CA SER A 278 25.97 23.60 -19.65
C SER A 278 25.99 22.55 -18.55
N VAL A 279 27.04 22.57 -17.74
CA VAL A 279 27.07 21.83 -16.48
C VAL A 279 27.52 22.71 -15.32
N SER A 280 26.69 22.83 -14.28
CA SER A 280 26.92 23.66 -13.09
C SER A 280 26.90 22.86 -11.78
N GLY A 281 27.20 23.51 -10.64
CA GLY A 281 27.07 22.93 -9.29
C GLY A 281 28.31 22.22 -8.73
N ARG A 282 29.26 21.86 -9.59
CA ARG A 282 30.46 21.09 -9.23
C ARG A 282 31.61 21.98 -8.79
N ASN A 283 32.49 21.43 -7.95
CA ASN A 283 33.78 22.05 -7.62
C ASN A 283 34.91 21.20 -8.22
N ILE A 284 35.42 21.61 -9.39
CA ILE A 284 36.56 20.96 -10.04
C ILE A 284 37.80 21.81 -9.82
N VAL A 285 38.74 21.30 -9.02
CA VAL A 285 40.01 21.95 -8.75
C VAL A 285 41.08 21.40 -9.71
N GLY A 286 41.90 22.30 -10.26
CA GLY A 286 42.95 21.93 -11.23
C GLY A 286 42.41 21.48 -12.59
N ASN A 287 43.32 21.00 -13.45
CA ASN A 287 43.03 20.63 -14.85
C ASN A 287 43.36 19.17 -15.19
N ALA A 288 43.62 18.33 -14.18
CA ALA A 288 44.01 16.94 -14.35
C ALA A 288 43.40 16.06 -13.25
N PRO A 289 42.92 14.84 -13.57
CA PRO A 289 42.96 14.20 -14.88
C PRO A 289 41.97 14.79 -15.90
N PHE A 290 40.94 15.51 -15.48
CA PHE A 290 39.93 16.07 -16.36
C PHE A 290 40.17 17.57 -16.62
N SER A 291 40.18 17.93 -17.90
CA SER A 291 40.12 19.32 -18.36
C SER A 291 38.74 19.60 -18.96
N ILE A 292 38.16 20.76 -18.66
CA ILE A 292 36.75 21.06 -18.92
C ILE A 292 36.61 22.05 -20.09
N SER A 293 35.67 21.77 -20.99
CA SER A 293 35.21 22.65 -22.07
C SER A 293 34.26 23.74 -21.56
N SER A 294 33.95 24.74 -22.39
CA SER A 294 33.05 25.85 -22.00
C SER A 294 31.63 25.42 -21.64
N ASN A 295 31.13 24.32 -22.19
CA ASN A 295 29.82 23.74 -21.84
C ASN A 295 29.86 22.84 -20.60
N GLY A 296 31.01 22.69 -19.95
CA GLY A 296 31.15 21.93 -18.72
C GLY A 296 31.44 20.43 -18.90
N THR A 297 31.46 19.90 -20.12
CA THR A 297 31.92 18.52 -20.40
C THR A 297 33.44 18.46 -20.44
N GLU A 298 34.01 17.26 -20.44
CA GLU A 298 35.44 17.09 -20.67
C GLU A 298 35.83 17.60 -22.07
N ASN A 299 37.03 18.16 -22.19
CA ASN A 299 37.62 18.60 -23.45
C ASN A 299 38.16 17.42 -24.27
N GLY A 300 37.96 17.45 -25.59
CA GLY A 300 38.53 16.47 -26.52
C GLY A 300 37.86 15.09 -26.52
N VAL A 301 36.58 15.01 -26.13
CA VAL A 301 35.76 13.79 -26.20
C VAL A 301 34.51 14.03 -27.07
N SER A 302 34.01 13.00 -27.74
CA SER A 302 32.80 13.08 -28.57
C SER A 302 31.50 12.83 -27.82
N LEU A 303 31.55 11.98 -26.79
CA LEU A 303 30.44 11.71 -25.87
C LEU A 303 30.53 12.62 -24.64
N ALA A 304 29.40 12.91 -24.02
CA ALA A 304 29.31 13.77 -22.85
C ALA A 304 29.98 13.07 -21.65
N VAL A 305 31.23 13.45 -21.38
CA VAL A 305 31.92 13.11 -20.13
C VAL A 305 31.77 14.28 -19.17
N ILE A 306 31.20 14.03 -18.00
CA ILE A 306 30.90 14.99 -16.95
C ILE A 306 31.85 14.73 -15.77
N PRO A 307 32.99 15.45 -15.67
CA PRO A 307 33.87 15.36 -14.51
C PRO A 307 33.12 15.71 -13.23
N LEU A 308 33.26 14.91 -12.17
CA LEU A 308 32.72 15.19 -10.83
C LEU A 308 33.80 15.78 -9.92
N PHE A 309 35.02 15.27 -10.03
CA PHE A 309 36.22 15.81 -9.37
C PHE A 309 37.51 15.26 -9.96
N ASN A 310 38.59 16.02 -9.77
CA ASN A 310 39.93 15.69 -10.26
C ASN A 310 40.79 14.93 -9.23
N ASN A 311 40.52 15.17 -7.94
CA ASN A 311 41.21 14.53 -6.85
C ASN A 311 40.25 14.34 -5.68
N GLN A 312 40.14 13.12 -5.17
CA GLN A 312 39.32 12.79 -4.01
C GLN A 312 39.74 13.57 -2.76
N ARG A 313 41.00 14.03 -2.68
CA ARG A 313 41.53 14.86 -1.57
C ARG A 313 41.08 16.31 -1.62
N ASP A 314 40.45 16.77 -2.71
CA ASP A 314 39.87 18.12 -2.78
C ASP A 314 38.56 18.22 -1.97
N TYR A 315 37.95 17.07 -1.63
CA TYR A 315 36.64 17.00 -0.96
C TYR A 315 36.74 16.93 0.56
N ALA A 316 37.78 16.30 1.07
CA ALA A 316 38.05 16.20 2.50
C ALA A 316 39.56 16.10 2.73
N SER A 317 40.05 16.76 3.77
CA SER A 317 41.45 16.63 4.20
C SER A 317 41.60 15.40 5.10
N PHE A 318 42.25 14.36 4.59
CA PHE A 318 42.56 13.14 5.34
C PHE A 318 44.02 12.71 5.13
N PRO A 319 44.72 12.24 6.20
CA PRO A 319 46.16 12.00 6.14
C PRO A 319 46.55 10.77 5.32
N TYR A 320 45.72 9.73 5.31
CA TYR A 320 45.97 8.48 4.57
C TYR A 320 44.69 8.03 3.88
N PHE A 321 43.73 7.51 4.65
CA PHE A 321 42.44 7.02 4.19
C PHE A 321 41.27 7.86 4.72
N LEU A 322 40.19 7.95 3.94
CA LEU A 322 38.94 8.62 4.32
C LEU A 322 37.89 7.56 4.64
N ASN A 323 37.43 7.53 5.90
CA ASN A 323 36.29 6.71 6.34
C ASN A 323 36.38 5.22 5.99
N THR A 324 37.57 4.61 5.92
CA THR A 324 37.71 3.15 5.76
C THR A 324 38.23 2.45 7.02
N ILE A 325 38.81 3.20 7.96
CA ILE A 325 39.35 2.68 9.23
C ILE A 325 38.42 3.03 10.40
N ASN A 326 37.94 2.00 11.11
CA ASN A 326 37.08 2.16 12.28
C ASN A 326 37.67 3.09 13.35
N GLY A 327 36.80 3.90 13.97
CA GLY A 327 37.16 4.79 15.09
C GLY A 327 37.36 6.26 14.71
N SER A 328 37.32 6.63 13.43
CA SER A 328 37.30 8.01 12.96
C SER A 328 36.34 8.18 11.79
N TYR A 329 35.64 9.31 11.75
CA TYR A 329 34.73 9.67 10.66
C TYR A 329 34.89 11.15 10.31
N THR A 330 34.95 11.42 9.01
CA THR A 330 34.92 12.76 8.44
C THR A 330 33.72 12.85 7.53
N ALA A 331 32.78 13.75 7.87
CA ALA A 331 31.66 14.05 7.00
C ALA A 331 32.17 14.71 5.72
N SER A 332 31.77 14.16 4.57
CA SER A 332 32.08 14.75 3.27
C SER A 332 30.97 15.70 2.83
N PRO A 333 31.31 16.79 2.12
CA PRO A 333 30.32 17.74 1.64
C PRO A 333 29.39 17.10 0.60
N TYR A 334 28.17 17.59 0.57
CA TYR A 334 27.21 17.34 -0.49
C TYR A 334 27.55 18.20 -1.72
N MET A 335 27.57 17.57 -2.89
CA MET A 335 27.84 18.23 -4.18
C MET A 335 26.77 17.84 -5.21
N TYR A 336 26.68 18.61 -6.29
CA TYR A 336 25.78 18.29 -7.39
C TYR A 336 26.36 18.67 -8.76
N ALA A 337 25.90 18.00 -9.81
CA ALA A 337 26.14 18.34 -11.20
C ALA A 337 24.80 18.52 -11.91
N ASP A 338 24.45 19.76 -12.26
CA ASP A 338 23.26 20.09 -13.04
C ASP A 338 23.64 20.17 -14.52
N ILE A 339 23.15 19.23 -15.32
CA ILE A 339 23.44 19.07 -16.74
C ILE A 339 22.19 19.51 -17.53
N LYS A 340 22.30 20.62 -18.26
CA LYS A 340 21.24 21.09 -19.17
C LYS A 340 21.54 20.65 -20.59
N PHE A 341 20.55 20.08 -21.28
CA PHE A 341 20.71 19.63 -22.66
C PHE A 341 20.35 20.73 -23.66
N ALA A 342 21.06 20.79 -24.78
CA ALA A 342 20.82 21.73 -25.87
C ALA A 342 19.55 21.37 -26.66
N ALA A 343 19.29 20.08 -26.84
CA ALA A 343 18.02 19.53 -27.31
C ALA A 343 17.53 18.46 -26.32
N PRO A 344 16.21 18.39 -26.04
CA PRO A 344 15.65 17.36 -25.16
C PRO A 344 15.96 15.93 -25.66
N ILE A 345 16.24 15.01 -24.74
CA ILE A 345 16.64 13.63 -25.05
C ILE A 345 15.66 12.61 -24.47
N SER A 346 15.70 11.37 -24.94
CA SER A 346 14.90 10.31 -24.34
C SER A 346 15.47 9.95 -22.96
N GLN A 347 14.60 9.64 -22.00
CA GLN A 347 15.06 9.08 -20.72
C GLN A 347 15.87 7.78 -20.93
N ALA A 348 15.60 7.03 -22.01
CA ALA A 348 16.37 5.85 -22.38
C ALA A 348 17.87 6.13 -22.65
N ASP A 349 18.21 7.36 -23.04
CA ASP A 349 19.59 7.78 -23.35
C ASP A 349 20.42 8.07 -22.09
N VAL A 350 19.75 8.17 -20.93
CA VAL A 350 20.37 8.54 -19.64
C VAL A 350 19.98 7.60 -18.49
N THR A 351 19.33 6.45 -18.76
CA THR A 351 19.14 5.45 -17.71
C THR A 351 20.47 4.90 -17.23
N MET A 352 20.47 4.14 -16.13
CA MET A 352 21.71 3.59 -15.59
C MET A 352 22.47 2.77 -16.62
N SER A 353 21.80 2.06 -17.54
CA SER A 353 22.48 1.38 -18.66
C SER A 353 23.35 2.26 -19.56
N ALA A 354 23.12 3.58 -19.61
CA ALA A 354 23.92 4.57 -20.33
C ALA A 354 24.70 5.53 -19.41
N PHE A 355 24.56 5.39 -18.09
CA PHE A 355 25.25 6.17 -17.06
C PHE A 355 26.54 5.48 -16.65
N ASN A 356 27.63 5.78 -17.35
CA ASN A 356 28.93 5.16 -17.16
C ASN A 356 29.78 5.99 -16.20
N LEU A 357 29.57 5.84 -14.90
CA LEU A 357 30.44 6.43 -13.87
C LEU A 357 31.75 5.62 -13.78
N PHE A 358 32.87 6.33 -13.83
CA PHE A 358 34.20 5.73 -13.79
C PHE A 358 35.18 6.58 -12.97
N ILE A 359 36.29 5.95 -12.60
CA ILE A 359 37.40 6.61 -11.92
C ILE A 359 38.64 6.65 -12.82
N ALA A 360 39.43 7.72 -12.72
CA ALA A 360 40.73 7.87 -13.38
C ALA A 360 41.84 7.82 -12.33
N ILE A 361 42.87 6.99 -12.55
CA ILE A 361 43.91 6.67 -11.55
C ILE A 361 45.24 7.31 -11.93
N ASN A 362 45.66 8.35 -11.20
CA ASN A 362 46.84 9.21 -11.40
C ASN A 362 46.93 9.94 -12.75
N SER A 363 46.46 9.32 -13.82
CA SER A 363 46.46 9.84 -15.19
C SER A 363 45.08 9.66 -15.81
N ARG A 364 44.80 10.44 -16.86
CA ARG A 364 43.50 10.41 -17.53
C ARG A 364 43.28 9.13 -18.32
N ASP A 365 44.34 8.48 -18.80
CA ASP A 365 44.26 7.34 -19.71
C ASP A 365 44.09 5.97 -18.99
N ARG A 366 44.21 5.96 -17.66
CA ARG A 366 43.97 4.78 -16.82
C ARG A 366 42.64 4.91 -16.10
N GLU A 367 41.63 4.20 -16.59
CA GLU A 367 40.25 4.26 -16.09
C GLU A 367 39.81 2.93 -15.49
N VAL A 368 38.87 2.98 -14.54
CA VAL A 368 38.14 1.81 -14.05
C VAL A 368 36.66 2.07 -14.18
N HIS A 369 35.98 1.13 -14.84
CA HIS A 369 34.54 1.13 -15.07
C HIS A 369 33.91 -0.08 -14.39
N ILE A 370 32.60 -0.02 -14.19
CA ILE A 370 31.82 -1.21 -13.83
C ILE A 370 31.82 -2.18 -15.03
N PRO A 371 31.81 -3.51 -14.81
CA PRO A 371 31.60 -4.49 -15.87
C PRO A 371 30.44 -4.12 -16.81
N THR A 372 30.55 -4.53 -18.07
CA THR A 372 29.69 -4.20 -19.23
C THR A 372 29.82 -2.79 -19.82
N TYR A 373 30.40 -1.82 -19.11
CA TYR A 373 30.70 -0.52 -19.71
C TYR A 373 32.02 -0.55 -20.48
N ALA A 374 32.11 0.25 -21.54
CA ALA A 374 33.34 0.48 -22.27
C ALA A 374 34.16 1.61 -21.62
N GLY A 375 35.48 1.55 -21.79
CA GLY A 375 36.36 2.68 -21.49
C GLY A 375 36.02 3.89 -22.35
N THR A 376 36.26 5.09 -21.85
CA THR A 376 36.00 6.31 -22.65
C THR A 376 36.95 6.41 -23.85
N SER A 377 36.70 7.37 -24.75
CA SER A 377 37.60 7.61 -25.89
C SER A 377 39.06 7.95 -25.52
N LYS A 378 39.33 8.30 -24.25
CA LYS A 378 40.68 8.56 -23.72
C LYS A 378 41.31 7.38 -22.99
N PHE A 379 40.57 6.28 -22.84
CA PHE A 379 41.04 5.09 -22.17
C PHE A 379 42.14 4.39 -22.98
N ASN A 380 43.26 4.12 -22.32
CA ASN A 380 44.38 3.41 -22.93
C ASN A 380 44.30 1.92 -22.60
N SER A 381 43.63 1.16 -23.47
CA SER A 381 43.49 -0.30 -23.33
C SER A 381 44.81 -1.06 -23.38
N SER A 382 45.89 -0.46 -23.91
CA SER A 382 47.21 -1.09 -23.93
C SER A 382 47.84 -1.25 -22.55
N LEU A 383 47.35 -0.54 -21.53
CA LEU A 383 47.75 -0.73 -20.13
C LEU A 383 47.39 -2.14 -19.61
N ALA A 384 46.46 -2.83 -20.26
CA ALA A 384 46.12 -4.23 -19.97
C ALA A 384 47.01 -5.26 -20.69
N ASN A 385 47.94 -4.83 -21.56
CA ASN A 385 48.79 -5.76 -22.30
C ASN A 385 49.67 -6.59 -21.35
N GLY A 386 49.63 -7.91 -21.52
CA GLY A 386 50.37 -8.86 -20.67
C GLY A 386 49.58 -9.37 -19.46
N TYR A 387 48.41 -8.80 -19.16
CA TYR A 387 47.49 -9.30 -18.15
C TYR A 387 46.46 -10.26 -18.74
N LYS A 388 46.07 -11.28 -17.97
CA LYS A 388 44.98 -12.19 -18.34
C LYS A 388 43.69 -11.68 -17.70
N LEU A 389 42.84 -11.09 -18.52
CA LEU A 389 41.54 -10.55 -18.13
C LEU A 389 40.41 -11.39 -18.74
N TYR A 390 39.19 -11.11 -18.31
CA TYR A 390 38.02 -11.82 -18.78
C TYR A 390 37.77 -11.53 -20.30
N PRO A 391 37.54 -12.56 -21.13
CA PRO A 391 37.32 -12.35 -22.57
C PRO A 391 36.04 -11.55 -22.86
N GLY A 392 36.19 -10.39 -23.49
CA GLY A 392 35.08 -9.52 -23.87
C GLY A 392 34.71 -8.44 -22.84
N ASP A 393 35.32 -8.46 -21.66
CA ASP A 393 35.16 -7.41 -20.64
C ASP A 393 36.45 -7.26 -19.83
N ILE A 394 37.23 -6.22 -20.14
CA ILE A 394 38.53 -5.96 -19.51
C ILE A 394 38.42 -5.40 -18.08
N PHE A 395 37.21 -5.06 -17.63
CA PHE A 395 36.94 -4.64 -16.25
C PHE A 395 36.50 -5.81 -15.36
N LYS A 396 36.68 -7.04 -15.86
CA LYS A 396 36.62 -8.28 -15.09
C LYS A 396 37.97 -9.00 -15.13
N SER A 397 38.43 -9.48 -13.98
CA SER A 397 39.58 -10.38 -13.91
C SER A 397 39.25 -11.72 -14.55
N LEU A 398 40.26 -12.53 -14.86
CA LEU A 398 40.07 -13.81 -15.57
C LEU A 398 39.01 -14.74 -14.93
N ASP A 399 38.88 -14.70 -13.61
CA ASP A 399 37.91 -15.48 -12.83
C ASP A 399 36.57 -14.78 -12.58
N GLY A 400 36.35 -13.62 -13.21
CA GLY A 400 35.07 -12.92 -13.24
C GLY A 400 34.89 -11.83 -12.18
N MET A 401 35.81 -11.66 -11.23
CA MET A 401 35.75 -10.58 -10.23
C MET A 401 35.89 -9.19 -10.88
N MET A 402 35.32 -8.17 -10.24
CA MET A 402 35.19 -6.81 -10.78
C MET A 402 36.10 -5.80 -10.07
N TRP A 403 36.30 -4.62 -10.68
CA TRP A 403 36.88 -3.45 -9.98
C TRP A 403 35.87 -2.34 -9.69
N GLY A 404 34.59 -2.54 -10.04
CA GLY A 404 33.53 -1.57 -9.78
C GLY A 404 32.19 -2.25 -9.53
N LEU A 405 31.46 -1.76 -8.54
CA LEU A 405 30.10 -2.16 -8.18
C LEU A 405 29.20 -0.94 -8.04
N MET A 406 27.90 -1.15 -8.29
CA MET A 406 26.87 -0.16 -8.06
C MET A 406 25.68 -0.81 -7.34
N PHE A 407 25.11 -0.04 -6.42
CA PHE A 407 23.98 -0.43 -5.58
C PHE A 407 22.88 0.64 -5.70
N PRO A 408 21.61 0.25 -5.90
CA PRO A 408 20.46 1.16 -5.84
C PRO A 408 20.05 1.49 -4.38
N ASP A 409 21.01 1.41 -3.45
CA ASP A 409 20.84 1.68 -2.02
C ASP A 409 22.19 2.16 -1.43
N VAL A 410 22.15 2.58 -0.17
CA VAL A 410 23.32 2.94 0.62
C VAL A 410 24.11 1.67 0.96
N PHE A 411 25.23 1.46 0.29
CA PHE A 411 26.11 0.32 0.54
C PHE A 411 26.90 0.51 1.84
N ARG A 412 26.95 -0.53 2.67
CA ARG A 412 27.75 -0.62 3.90
C ARG A 412 29.08 -1.27 3.54
N TYR A 413 30.02 -0.47 3.06
CA TYR A 413 31.28 -0.99 2.54
C TYR A 413 32.14 -1.64 3.65
N PRO A 414 32.91 -2.68 3.31
CA PRO A 414 33.90 -3.26 4.22
C PRO A 414 34.91 -2.22 4.72
N ALA A 415 35.36 -2.38 5.96
CA ALA A 415 36.48 -1.62 6.50
C ALA A 415 37.78 -2.01 5.78
N GLU A 416 38.73 -1.07 5.72
CA GLU A 416 40.05 -1.19 5.09
C GLU A 416 40.66 -2.59 5.25
N ARG A 417 41.00 -3.24 4.13
CA ARG A 417 41.58 -4.59 3.98
C ARG A 417 40.66 -5.77 4.31
N ASN A 418 39.39 -5.54 4.62
CA ASN A 418 38.44 -6.64 4.78
C ASN A 418 37.76 -6.93 3.44
N SER A 419 38.07 -8.08 2.84
CA SER A 419 37.44 -8.42 1.55
C SER A 419 35.92 -8.50 1.67
N ILE A 420 35.21 -7.98 0.66
CA ILE A 420 33.74 -8.06 0.50
C ILE A 420 33.22 -9.50 0.61
N THR A 421 34.01 -10.47 0.15
CA THR A 421 33.68 -11.90 0.21
C THR A 421 33.62 -12.44 1.64
N SER A 422 34.34 -11.83 2.57
CA SER A 422 34.38 -12.20 3.98
C SER A 422 33.48 -11.32 4.85
N ALA A 423 33.19 -10.09 4.39
CA ALA A 423 32.32 -9.13 5.07
C ALA A 423 30.84 -9.38 4.78
N TYR A 424 30.50 -9.90 3.59
CA TYR A 424 29.15 -10.26 3.19
C TYR A 424 29.00 -11.77 2.97
N THR A 425 28.28 -12.44 3.85
CA THR A 425 28.19 -13.91 3.93
C THR A 425 27.52 -14.53 2.69
N HIS A 426 26.61 -13.80 2.05
CA HIS A 426 25.86 -14.26 0.88
C HIS A 426 26.45 -13.81 -0.45
N PHE A 427 27.43 -12.89 -0.46
CA PHE A 427 28.04 -12.36 -1.69
C PHE A 427 28.58 -13.47 -2.61
N ALA A 428 29.33 -14.41 -2.03
CA ALA A 428 29.93 -15.54 -2.76
C ALA A 428 28.88 -16.40 -3.48
N SER A 429 27.82 -16.76 -2.75
CA SER A 429 26.72 -17.57 -3.27
C SER A 429 25.91 -16.84 -4.34
N TRP A 430 25.71 -15.53 -4.19
CA TRP A 430 25.06 -14.72 -5.21
C TRP A 430 25.87 -14.70 -6.50
N ALA A 431 27.16 -14.37 -6.42
CA ALA A 431 28.04 -14.29 -7.58
C ALA A 431 28.19 -15.62 -8.31
N THR A 432 28.40 -16.73 -7.59
CA THR A 432 28.53 -18.06 -8.20
C THR A 432 27.23 -18.62 -8.76
N SER A 433 26.07 -18.16 -8.27
CA SER A 433 24.77 -18.51 -8.85
C SER A 433 24.45 -17.76 -10.15
N GLY A 434 25.31 -16.82 -10.57
CA GLY A 434 25.01 -15.94 -11.70
C GLY A 434 23.92 -14.92 -11.37
N GLY A 435 23.76 -14.55 -10.10
CA GLY A 435 22.76 -13.58 -9.64
C GLY A 435 21.37 -14.15 -9.43
N ALA A 436 21.19 -15.48 -9.46
CA ALA A 436 19.89 -16.12 -9.29
C ALA A 436 19.46 -16.28 -7.82
N SER A 437 20.42 -16.38 -6.88
CA SER A 437 20.17 -16.57 -5.44
C SER A 437 20.71 -15.39 -4.64
N ASN A 438 20.08 -15.06 -3.50
CA ASN A 438 20.49 -13.98 -2.59
C ASN A 438 20.65 -12.63 -3.32
N THR A 439 19.66 -12.25 -4.14
CA THR A 439 19.65 -11.00 -4.93
C THR A 439 19.66 -9.73 -4.09
N ASP A 440 19.44 -9.89 -2.79
CA ASP A 440 19.38 -8.90 -1.72
C ASP A 440 20.59 -8.97 -0.77
N TRP A 441 21.66 -9.70 -1.13
CA TRP A 441 22.83 -9.95 -0.27
C TRP A 441 23.46 -8.69 0.35
N TYR A 442 23.32 -7.53 -0.30
CA TYR A 442 23.90 -6.26 0.14
C TYR A 442 23.03 -5.50 1.15
N LEU A 443 21.78 -5.93 1.37
CA LEU A 443 20.85 -5.32 2.32
C LEU A 443 21.22 -5.71 3.77
N SER A 444 20.89 -4.84 4.72
CA SER A 444 21.15 -5.03 6.15
C SER A 444 20.15 -6.01 6.79
N GLY A 445 20.36 -7.31 6.55
CA GLY A 445 19.61 -8.42 7.15
C GLY A 445 20.41 -9.23 8.20
N SER A 446 19.71 -9.97 9.07
CA SER A 446 20.35 -10.84 10.07
C SER A 446 21.19 -11.90 9.38
N GLY A 447 22.49 -11.95 9.66
CA GLY A 447 23.41 -12.94 9.09
C GLY A 447 23.91 -12.62 7.69
N TYR A 448 23.59 -11.44 7.12
CA TYR A 448 24.06 -11.01 5.79
C TYR A 448 25.46 -10.41 5.83
N THR A 449 25.81 -9.76 6.94
CA THR A 449 27.08 -9.08 7.15
C THR A 449 27.80 -9.60 8.39
N ASP A 450 29.13 -9.64 8.32
CA ASP A 450 30.01 -9.73 9.47
C ASP A 450 30.34 -8.31 9.95
N GLU A 451 29.64 -7.85 10.99
CA GLU A 451 29.72 -6.47 11.48
C GLU A 451 31.12 -6.03 11.92
N GLU A 452 31.98 -6.97 12.33
CA GLU A 452 33.38 -6.65 12.68
C GLU A 452 34.21 -6.23 11.46
N LYS A 453 33.77 -6.63 10.26
CA LYS A 453 34.43 -6.35 8.98
C LYS A 453 33.83 -5.19 8.20
N ILE A 454 32.66 -4.69 8.61
CA ILE A 454 32.03 -3.52 8.01
C ILE A 454 32.62 -2.25 8.62
N TYR A 455 32.83 -1.21 7.81
CA TYR A 455 33.21 0.09 8.34
C TYR A 455 32.09 0.66 9.22
N GLN A 456 32.43 0.95 10.48
CA GLN A 456 31.52 1.45 11.48
C GLN A 456 31.64 2.97 11.57
N ILE A 457 30.57 3.67 11.17
CA ILE A 457 30.45 5.11 11.39
C ILE A 457 30.27 5.34 12.90
N PRO A 458 31.16 6.09 13.57
CA PRO A 458 31.04 6.38 15.00
C PRO A 458 29.69 7.03 15.32
N GLY A 459 28.89 6.38 16.19
CA GLY A 459 27.55 6.83 16.56
C GLY A 459 26.40 6.21 15.76
N ASP A 460 26.69 5.34 14.77
CA ASP A 460 25.70 4.69 13.90
C ASP A 460 25.61 3.16 14.13
N THR A 461 25.94 2.69 15.35
CA THR A 461 25.78 1.28 15.71
C THR A 461 24.31 0.88 15.60
N PRO A 462 23.97 -0.18 14.85
CA PRO A 462 22.57 -0.58 14.71
C PRO A 462 21.91 -0.85 16.06
N THR A 463 20.68 -0.38 16.22
CA THR A 463 19.82 -0.58 17.40
C THR A 463 18.53 -1.27 17.00
N ILE A 464 17.71 -1.71 17.96
CA ILE A 464 16.31 -2.05 17.65
C ILE A 464 15.57 -0.84 17.03
N PRO A 465 14.47 -1.05 16.28
CA PRO A 465 13.75 0.04 15.63
C PRO A 465 13.14 1.01 16.65
N SER A 466 12.73 2.18 16.17
CA SER A 466 11.88 3.12 16.90
C SER A 466 10.53 3.22 16.21
N VAL A 467 9.44 3.09 16.96
CA VAL A 467 8.08 3.10 16.43
C VAL A 467 7.14 3.89 17.35
N THR A 468 6.21 4.65 16.76
CA THR A 468 5.14 5.35 17.48
C THR A 468 3.78 4.71 17.16
N THR A 469 2.84 4.80 18.11
CA THR A 469 1.47 4.32 17.93
C THR A 469 0.56 5.50 17.58
N ALA A 470 -0.15 5.42 16.45
CA ALA A 470 -1.09 6.45 16.02
C ALA A 470 -2.35 6.45 16.90
N ASP A 471 -3.23 7.44 16.76
CA ASP A 471 -4.51 7.46 17.47
C ASP A 471 -5.46 6.38 16.94
N ILE A 472 -6.33 5.87 17.81
CA ILE A 472 -7.38 4.92 17.43
C ILE A 472 -8.58 5.71 16.90
N THR A 473 -9.06 5.35 15.71
CA THR A 473 -10.22 5.96 15.05
C THR A 473 -11.24 4.89 14.65
N GLU A 474 -12.38 5.33 14.11
CA GLU A 474 -13.43 4.45 13.54
C GLU A 474 -13.85 3.27 14.43
N ILE A 475 -13.93 3.51 15.74
CA ILE A 475 -14.29 2.48 16.71
C ILE A 475 -15.75 2.07 16.47
N THR A 476 -15.97 0.78 16.22
CA THR A 476 -17.28 0.13 16.15
C THR A 476 -17.42 -0.87 17.31
N SER A 477 -18.48 -1.67 17.31
CA SER A 477 -18.66 -2.74 18.29
C SER A 477 -17.76 -3.96 18.03
N SER A 478 -17.18 -4.09 16.83
CA SER A 478 -16.40 -5.25 16.42
C SER A 478 -15.07 -4.92 15.71
N SER A 479 -14.79 -3.64 15.48
CA SER A 479 -13.57 -3.17 14.82
C SER A 479 -13.11 -1.80 15.33
N ALA A 480 -11.87 -1.46 15.03
CA ALA A 480 -11.32 -0.12 15.14
C ALA A 480 -10.18 0.05 14.12
N ILE A 481 -9.83 1.28 13.79
CA ILE A 481 -8.64 1.59 12.99
C ILE A 481 -7.56 2.15 13.91
N CYS A 482 -6.34 1.66 13.75
CA CYS A 482 -5.16 2.22 14.40
C CYS A 482 -4.02 2.25 13.38
N GLY A 483 -2.83 2.64 13.81
CA GLY A 483 -1.63 2.60 13.00
C GLY A 483 -0.40 2.90 13.81
N GLY A 484 0.70 3.12 13.11
CA GLY A 484 1.93 3.55 13.73
C GLY A 484 2.88 4.14 12.71
N SER A 485 3.99 4.66 13.20
CA SER A 485 5.08 5.12 12.34
C SER A 485 6.40 4.58 12.84
N VAL A 486 7.09 3.80 12.01
CA VAL A 486 8.45 3.38 12.32
C VAL A 486 9.37 4.54 11.96
N THR A 487 9.76 5.32 12.97
CA THR A 487 10.51 6.56 12.82
C THR A 487 11.99 6.34 12.52
N ASN A 488 12.54 5.20 12.95
CA ASN A 488 13.92 4.81 12.64
C ASN A 488 14.03 3.27 12.60
N GLY A 489 14.70 2.72 11.60
CA GLY A 489 15.01 1.29 11.53
C GLY A 489 16.14 0.86 12.47
N GLY A 490 16.83 1.81 13.09
CA GLY A 490 17.97 1.58 13.96
C GLY A 490 19.19 1.10 13.18
N GLY A 491 19.45 1.64 11.99
CA GLY A 491 20.60 1.25 11.16
C GLY A 491 20.50 -0.14 10.51
N ALA A 492 19.43 -0.90 10.75
CA ALA A 492 19.15 -2.20 10.12
C ALA A 492 17.77 -2.23 9.46
N ALA A 493 17.57 -3.14 8.49
CA ALA A 493 16.29 -3.26 7.81
C ALA A 493 15.20 -3.77 8.78
N VAL A 494 14.06 -3.08 8.79
CA VAL A 494 12.88 -3.50 9.56
C VAL A 494 12.20 -4.64 8.81
N SER A 495 12.21 -5.83 9.37
CA SER A 495 11.69 -7.07 8.77
C SER A 495 10.19 -7.29 9.00
N ALA A 496 9.58 -6.60 9.98
CA ALA A 496 8.14 -6.64 10.21
C ALA A 496 7.66 -5.41 10.99
N ARG A 497 6.41 -4.99 10.78
CA ARG A 497 5.71 -3.96 11.57
C ARG A 497 4.20 -4.20 11.60
N GLY A 498 3.53 -3.66 12.61
CA GLY A 498 2.07 -3.78 12.73
C GLY A 498 1.54 -3.26 14.06
N ILE A 499 0.33 -3.68 14.43
CA ILE A 499 -0.30 -3.40 15.74
C ILE A 499 -0.41 -4.71 16.52
N CYS A 500 -0.15 -4.67 17.82
CA CYS A 500 -0.55 -5.70 18.78
C CYS A 500 -1.64 -5.16 19.73
N TRP A 501 -2.61 -5.99 20.11
CA TRP A 501 -3.67 -5.61 21.03
C TRP A 501 -4.17 -6.75 21.94
N SER A 502 -4.63 -6.37 23.12
CA SER A 502 -5.18 -7.27 24.14
C SER A 502 -6.17 -6.54 25.04
N THR A 503 -6.93 -7.28 25.85
CA THR A 503 -7.70 -6.71 26.97
C THR A 503 -6.81 -6.44 28.18
N ASP A 504 -5.60 -7.00 28.21
CA ASP A 504 -4.57 -6.72 29.21
C ASP A 504 -3.61 -5.62 28.72
N THR A 505 -2.99 -4.91 29.65
CA THR A 505 -1.97 -3.89 29.37
C THR A 505 -0.69 -4.52 28.81
N ALA A 506 0.09 -3.70 28.11
CA ALA A 506 1.37 -4.00 27.47
C ALA A 506 1.29 -5.15 26.44
N PRO A 507 0.38 -5.08 25.45
CA PRO A 507 0.28 -6.13 24.43
C PRO A 507 1.61 -6.28 23.68
N THR A 508 1.93 -7.52 23.31
CA THR A 508 3.14 -7.89 22.59
C THR A 508 2.81 -8.75 21.38
N LEU A 509 3.84 -9.23 20.67
CA LEU A 509 3.66 -10.17 19.55
C LEU A 509 3.04 -11.53 19.93
N SER A 510 2.91 -11.86 21.22
CA SER A 510 2.19 -13.07 21.66
C SER A 510 0.67 -12.90 21.73
N ASP A 511 0.18 -11.67 21.61
CA ASP A 511 -1.25 -11.35 21.65
C ASP A 511 -1.84 -11.30 20.23
N ASN A 512 -3.01 -10.65 20.07
CA ASN A 512 -3.55 -10.42 18.74
C ASN A 512 -2.68 -9.40 17.99
N THR A 513 -2.40 -9.66 16.72
CA THR A 513 -1.52 -8.82 15.90
C THR A 513 -2.04 -8.61 14.49
N THR A 514 -1.63 -7.51 13.87
CA THR A 514 -1.69 -7.29 12.41
C THR A 514 -0.30 -7.36 11.81
N SER A 515 -0.20 -7.66 10.51
CA SER A 515 1.04 -7.54 9.74
C SER A 515 0.88 -6.47 8.67
N ASN A 516 1.75 -5.44 8.70
CA ASN A 516 1.69 -4.27 7.83
C ASN A 516 3.01 -4.07 7.06
N GLY A 517 3.70 -5.17 6.76
CA GLY A 517 4.90 -5.22 5.93
C GLY A 517 6.19 -4.83 6.65
N ASN A 518 7.13 -4.32 5.87
CA ASN A 518 8.54 -4.14 6.25
C ASN A 518 8.95 -2.66 6.10
N GLY A 519 10.14 -2.31 6.60
CA GLY A 519 10.74 -0.98 6.44
C GLY A 519 10.15 0.12 7.34
N THR A 520 10.69 1.33 7.21
CA THR A 520 10.33 2.52 8.00
C THR A 520 9.09 3.26 7.47
N GLY A 521 8.59 4.25 8.19
CA GLY A 521 7.45 5.08 7.79
C GLY A 521 6.12 4.67 8.41
N SER A 522 5.07 5.38 8.04
CA SER A 522 3.72 5.21 8.60
C SER A 522 2.98 4.01 8.02
N PHE A 523 2.04 3.49 8.79
CA PHE A 523 1.12 2.42 8.39
C PHE A 523 -0.19 2.53 9.17
N THR A 524 -1.26 2.04 8.55
CA THR A 524 -2.61 1.95 9.13
C THR A 524 -3.06 0.48 9.14
N SER A 525 -3.82 0.10 10.15
CA SER A 525 -4.22 -1.28 10.43
C SER A 525 -5.68 -1.34 10.89
N ASN A 526 -6.42 -2.32 10.36
CA ASN A 526 -7.77 -2.64 10.82
C ASN A 526 -7.69 -3.67 11.95
N ILE A 527 -8.12 -3.27 13.14
CA ILE A 527 -8.31 -4.15 14.29
C ILE A 527 -9.71 -4.75 14.15
N LEU A 528 -9.82 -6.08 14.09
CA LEU A 528 -11.06 -6.81 13.87
C LEU A 528 -11.32 -7.80 15.02
N GLY A 529 -12.56 -8.29 15.11
CA GLY A 529 -12.93 -9.33 16.08
C GLY A 529 -13.07 -8.82 17.51
N LEU A 530 -13.39 -7.53 17.68
CA LEU A 530 -13.62 -6.94 19.01
C LEU A 530 -14.96 -7.39 19.59
N SER A 531 -15.00 -7.53 20.91
CA SER A 531 -16.25 -7.70 21.64
C SER A 531 -16.88 -6.34 21.93
N PRO A 532 -18.21 -6.17 21.86
CA PRO A 532 -18.87 -4.91 22.19
C PRO A 532 -18.63 -4.47 23.65
N ASN A 533 -18.63 -3.16 23.91
CA ASN A 533 -18.42 -2.56 25.25
C ASN A 533 -17.18 -3.10 26.00
N THR A 534 -16.09 -3.39 25.28
CA THR A 534 -14.87 -3.99 25.83
C THR A 534 -13.69 -3.04 25.64
N THR A 535 -12.91 -2.83 26.70
CA THR A 535 -11.69 -2.01 26.64
C THR A 535 -10.51 -2.83 26.16
N TYR A 536 -9.77 -2.29 25.20
CA TYR A 536 -8.57 -2.88 24.62
C TYR A 536 -7.38 -1.92 24.76
N TYR A 537 -6.19 -2.49 24.96
CA TYR A 537 -4.90 -1.82 24.90
C TYR A 537 -4.22 -2.19 23.58
N VAL A 538 -3.54 -1.22 22.98
CA VAL A 538 -2.98 -1.27 21.62
C VAL A 538 -1.59 -0.66 21.61
N ARG A 539 -0.67 -1.30 20.88
CA ARG A 539 0.67 -0.77 20.60
C ARG A 539 1.06 -1.07 19.16
N ALA A 540 1.74 -0.13 18.50
CA ALA A 540 2.47 -0.43 17.29
C ALA A 540 3.74 -1.24 17.62
N TYR A 541 4.17 -2.14 16.73
CA TYR A 541 5.43 -2.86 16.84
C TYR A 541 6.27 -2.74 15.57
N ALA A 542 7.59 -2.88 15.71
CA ALA A 542 8.53 -2.99 14.60
C ALA A 542 9.72 -3.88 14.95
N THR A 543 10.11 -4.76 14.04
CA THR A 543 11.16 -5.78 14.24
C THR A 543 12.29 -5.59 13.24
N ASN A 544 13.53 -5.72 13.69
CA ASN A 544 14.72 -5.86 12.85
C ASN A 544 15.59 -7.03 13.38
N PRO A 545 16.77 -7.33 12.79
CA PRO A 545 17.67 -8.38 13.27
C PRO A 545 18.07 -8.30 14.75
N LEU A 546 18.06 -7.11 15.35
CA LEU A 546 18.42 -6.91 16.76
C LEU A 546 17.24 -7.16 17.71
N GLY A 547 16.00 -7.13 17.22
CA GLY A 547 14.81 -7.42 18.03
C GLY A 547 13.58 -6.59 17.65
N THR A 548 12.57 -6.65 18.53
CA THR A 548 11.29 -5.95 18.37
C THR A 548 11.18 -4.78 19.33
N SER A 549 10.81 -3.63 18.79
CA SER A 549 10.41 -2.43 19.53
C SER A 549 8.89 -2.29 19.53
N TYR A 550 8.37 -1.58 20.53
CA TYR A 550 6.94 -1.30 20.67
C TYR A 550 6.72 0.18 20.96
N GLY A 551 5.71 0.75 20.33
CA GLY A 551 5.34 2.15 20.50
C GLY A 551 4.63 2.41 21.82
N GLU A 552 4.14 3.64 21.95
CA GLU A 552 3.31 4.05 23.08
C GLU A 552 2.06 3.18 23.20
N GLU A 553 1.69 2.84 24.42
CA GLU A 553 0.42 2.18 24.67
C GLU A 553 -0.72 3.17 24.64
N LYS A 554 -1.76 2.81 23.88
CA LYS A 554 -3.04 3.50 23.88
C LYS A 554 -4.15 2.51 24.21
N ASN A 555 -5.29 3.02 24.62
CA ASN A 555 -6.46 2.21 24.89
C ASN A 555 -7.72 2.85 24.30
N PHE A 556 -8.72 2.01 24.05
CA PHE A 556 -10.04 2.43 23.63
C PHE A 556 -11.08 1.42 24.12
N THR A 557 -12.34 1.86 24.22
CA THR A 557 -13.48 0.97 24.47
C THR A 557 -14.30 0.83 23.20
N SER A 558 -14.50 -0.41 22.74
CA SER A 558 -15.38 -0.68 21.59
C SER A 558 -16.80 -0.18 21.87
N LYS A 559 -17.53 0.21 20.82
CA LYS A 559 -18.91 0.67 20.98
C LYS A 559 -19.80 -0.47 21.46
N GLY A 560 -20.92 -0.11 22.07
CA GLY A 560 -22.02 -1.05 22.28
C GLY A 560 -22.56 -1.56 20.95
N GLU A 561 -23.15 -2.75 20.96
CA GLU A 561 -23.86 -3.26 19.80
C GLU A 561 -25.02 -2.33 19.43
N GLU A 562 -25.10 -1.93 18.16
CA GLU A 562 -26.16 -1.04 17.68
C GLU A 562 -27.49 -1.80 17.62
N ILE A 563 -28.46 -1.34 18.41
CA ILE A 563 -29.80 -1.93 18.45
C ILE A 563 -30.64 -1.30 17.34
N PRO A 564 -31.16 -2.07 16.37
CA PRO A 564 -31.94 -1.52 15.27
C PRO A 564 -33.24 -0.86 15.78
N SER A 565 -33.69 0.22 15.13
CA SER A 565 -35.00 0.80 15.40
C SER A 565 -36.12 0.02 14.69
N TYR A 566 -37.31 -0.05 15.29
CA TYR A 566 -38.52 -0.58 14.64
C TYR A 566 -39.60 0.52 14.53
N PRO A 567 -40.14 0.81 13.33
CA PRO A 567 -41.13 1.87 13.15
C PRO A 567 -42.40 1.69 13.98
N GLY A 568 -43.00 2.80 14.40
CA GLY A 568 -44.29 2.83 15.10
C GLY A 568 -44.21 2.60 16.62
N THR A 569 -43.03 2.35 17.20
CA THR A 569 -42.85 2.11 18.63
C THR A 569 -41.52 2.65 19.17
N SER A 570 -41.47 2.97 20.47
CA SER A 570 -40.24 3.27 21.20
C SER A 570 -39.62 2.04 21.88
N LEU A 571 -40.26 0.88 21.77
CA LEU A 571 -39.71 -0.38 22.28
C LEU A 571 -38.51 -0.80 21.43
N LYS A 572 -37.52 -1.41 22.07
CA LYS A 572 -36.30 -1.89 21.42
C LYS A 572 -36.48 -3.34 20.96
N PRO A 573 -36.07 -3.70 19.73
CA PRO A 573 -35.91 -5.09 19.33
C PRO A 573 -35.03 -5.89 20.29
N VAL A 574 -35.24 -7.20 20.31
CA VAL A 574 -34.51 -8.14 21.17
C VAL A 574 -33.72 -9.09 20.30
N LYS A 575 -32.45 -9.33 20.63
CA LYS A 575 -31.61 -10.29 19.92
C LYS A 575 -31.73 -11.67 20.55
N ILE A 576 -32.14 -12.68 19.77
CA ILE A 576 -32.27 -14.08 20.21
C ILE A 576 -31.69 -14.96 19.11
N GLU A 577 -30.79 -15.87 19.46
CA GLU A 577 -30.10 -16.76 18.51
C GLU A 577 -29.48 -16.03 17.30
N GLY A 578 -28.87 -14.85 17.56
CA GLY A 578 -28.20 -14.05 16.52
C GLY A 578 -29.13 -13.20 15.64
N LEU A 579 -30.46 -13.28 15.81
CA LEU A 579 -31.46 -12.51 15.05
C LEU A 579 -32.11 -11.44 15.90
N TRP A 580 -32.28 -10.24 15.33
CA TRP A 580 -33.09 -9.19 15.93
C TRP A 580 -34.57 -9.46 15.67
N TRP A 581 -35.35 -9.60 16.72
CA TRP A 581 -36.80 -9.76 16.66
C TRP A 581 -37.50 -8.45 16.95
N ALA A 582 -38.46 -8.07 16.10
CA ALA A 582 -39.23 -6.86 16.27
C ALA A 582 -39.99 -6.86 17.62
N PRO A 583 -40.07 -5.72 18.32
CA PRO A 583 -40.74 -5.65 19.62
C PRO A 583 -42.26 -5.64 19.52
N VAL A 584 -42.81 -5.34 18.33
CA VAL A 584 -44.25 -5.33 18.02
C VAL A 584 -44.54 -6.02 16.68
N ASN A 585 -45.81 -6.33 16.41
CA ASN A 585 -46.24 -6.92 15.14
C ASN A 585 -46.14 -5.91 13.99
N ALA A 586 -46.02 -6.41 12.76
CA ALA A 586 -46.10 -5.58 11.55
C ALA A 586 -47.40 -4.77 11.53
N GLY A 587 -47.30 -3.50 11.13
CA GLY A 587 -48.44 -2.57 11.11
C GLY A 587 -48.84 -2.01 12.49
N TYR A 588 -48.05 -2.25 13.54
CA TYR A 588 -48.28 -1.64 14.85
C TYR A 588 -48.22 -0.11 14.82
N ASN A 589 -49.15 0.50 15.55
CA ASN A 589 -49.03 1.87 16.06
C ASN A 589 -49.86 1.97 17.36
N SER A 590 -49.81 3.12 18.05
CA SER A 590 -50.50 3.32 19.33
C SER A 590 -52.03 3.13 19.30
N SER A 591 -52.65 3.25 18.11
CA SER A 591 -54.09 3.00 17.88
C SER A 591 -54.37 1.55 17.46
N VAL A 592 -53.39 0.85 16.88
CA VAL A 592 -53.48 -0.54 16.38
C VAL A 592 -52.51 -1.43 17.16
N LYS A 593 -52.78 -1.59 18.46
CA LYS A 593 -51.85 -2.20 19.43
C LYS A 593 -51.51 -3.68 19.17
N TYR A 594 -52.37 -4.40 18.46
CA TYR A 594 -52.13 -5.80 18.09
C TYR A 594 -51.31 -5.94 16.78
N GLY A 595 -51.03 -4.85 16.06
CA GLY A 595 -50.55 -4.87 14.68
C GLY A 595 -51.66 -5.16 13.67
N LEU A 596 -51.32 -5.28 12.40
CA LEU A 596 -52.28 -5.62 11.35
C LEU A 596 -52.34 -7.14 11.14
N LEU A 597 -53.43 -7.60 10.53
CA LEU A 597 -53.58 -8.99 10.09
C LEU A 597 -53.36 -9.06 8.59
N TYR A 598 -52.55 -10.02 8.14
CA TYR A 598 -52.13 -10.16 6.76
C TYR A 598 -52.60 -11.51 6.23
N GLN A 599 -53.25 -11.50 5.07
CA GLN A 599 -53.33 -12.72 4.26
C GLN A 599 -51.91 -13.07 3.80
N TRP A 600 -51.57 -14.35 3.74
CA TRP A 600 -50.18 -14.75 3.54
C TRP A 600 -49.65 -14.18 2.21
N HIS A 601 -48.54 -13.43 2.22
CA HIS A 601 -47.97 -12.68 1.08
C HIS A 601 -48.77 -11.52 0.53
N ARG A 602 -49.59 -10.92 1.39
CA ARG A 602 -49.97 -9.55 1.20
C ARG A 602 -48.95 -8.61 1.82
N LYS A 603 -48.51 -7.64 1.02
CA LYS A 603 -47.69 -6.51 1.45
C LYS A 603 -48.42 -5.62 2.47
N TYR A 604 -49.74 -5.51 2.33
CA TYR A 604 -50.58 -4.65 3.15
C TYR A 604 -51.54 -5.48 4.02
N GLY A 605 -51.58 -5.15 5.30
CA GLY A 605 -52.44 -5.80 6.30
C GLY A 605 -53.71 -5.00 6.56
N GLN A 606 -54.67 -5.63 7.22
CA GLN A 606 -55.97 -5.04 7.51
C GLN A 606 -56.13 -4.81 9.03
N ASP A 607 -56.63 -3.61 9.39
CA ASP A 607 -56.96 -3.27 10.78
C ASP A 607 -58.20 -4.03 11.26
N TYR A 608 -58.34 -4.20 12.57
CA TYR A 608 -59.46 -4.84 13.27
C TYR A 608 -60.80 -4.11 13.18
N LEU A 609 -60.85 -2.86 12.72
CA LEU A 609 -62.13 -2.14 12.65
C LEU A 609 -62.68 -2.04 11.22
N ASN A 610 -61.85 -2.29 10.21
CA ASN A 610 -62.23 -2.12 8.81
C ASN A 610 -62.85 -3.39 8.20
N THR A 611 -63.91 -3.23 7.41
CA THR A 611 -64.79 -4.31 6.91
C THR A 611 -64.81 -4.42 5.38
N GLY A 612 -63.73 -4.02 4.70
CA GLY A 612 -63.60 -4.11 3.24
C GLY A 612 -63.51 -5.54 2.69
N VAL A 613 -64.41 -6.44 3.11
CA VAL A 613 -64.44 -7.83 2.65
C VAL A 613 -64.96 -7.85 1.21
N VAL A 614 -64.14 -8.38 0.31
CA VAL A 614 -64.46 -8.56 -1.10
C VAL A 614 -64.33 -10.05 -1.41
N THR A 615 -65.24 -10.58 -2.22
CA THR A 615 -65.13 -11.97 -2.67
C THR A 615 -63.91 -12.13 -3.57
N GLY A 616 -62.99 -13.03 -3.20
CA GLY A 616 -61.81 -13.45 -3.98
C GLY A 616 -61.84 -14.96 -4.30
N PRO A 617 -60.88 -15.50 -5.07
CA PRO A 617 -59.50 -15.01 -5.21
C PRO A 617 -59.29 -13.93 -6.29
N VAL A 618 -58.24 -13.13 -6.14
CA VAL A 618 -57.80 -12.09 -7.10
C VAL A 618 -56.38 -12.36 -7.59
N LYS A 619 -55.94 -11.66 -8.65
CA LYS A 619 -54.54 -11.77 -9.11
C LYS A 619 -53.56 -11.24 -8.07
N LEU A 620 -52.32 -11.76 -8.09
CA LEU A 620 -51.28 -11.42 -7.12
C LEU A 620 -51.02 -9.90 -7.06
N GLU A 621 -50.83 -9.27 -8.22
CA GLU A 621 -50.58 -7.83 -8.34
C GLU A 621 -51.78 -7.01 -7.86
N GLU A 622 -53.00 -7.43 -8.21
CA GLU A 622 -54.23 -6.74 -7.81
C GLU A 622 -54.38 -6.73 -6.29
N GLY A 623 -54.19 -7.87 -5.62
CA GLY A 623 -54.26 -7.90 -4.17
C GLY A 623 -53.08 -7.21 -3.48
N ASN A 624 -51.98 -6.93 -4.18
CA ASN A 624 -50.85 -6.19 -3.63
C ASN A 624 -50.75 -4.73 -4.12
N ASP A 625 -51.78 -4.23 -4.80
CA ASP A 625 -51.94 -2.80 -5.09
C ASP A 625 -52.25 -2.04 -3.79
N ILE A 626 -51.61 -0.88 -3.61
CA ILE A 626 -51.84 0.00 -2.45
C ILE A 626 -53.29 0.47 -2.36
N SER A 627 -54.00 0.63 -3.48
CA SER A 627 -55.42 0.99 -3.49
C SER A 627 -56.30 -0.08 -2.84
N ASN A 628 -55.78 -1.31 -2.71
CA ASN A 628 -56.46 -2.46 -2.16
C ASN A 628 -55.92 -2.85 -0.77
N ALA A 629 -55.09 -2.02 -0.14
CA ALA A 629 -54.48 -2.28 1.17
C ALA A 629 -55.53 -2.68 2.24
N GLU A 630 -56.64 -1.95 2.28
CA GLU A 630 -57.73 -2.14 3.26
C GLU A 630 -58.71 -3.28 2.92
N LYS A 631 -58.63 -3.86 1.72
CA LYS A 631 -59.54 -4.94 1.31
C LYS A 631 -59.11 -6.26 1.93
N PHE A 632 -60.07 -7.12 2.27
CA PHE A 632 -59.82 -8.50 2.67
C PHE A 632 -60.51 -9.44 1.67
N TYR A 633 -59.76 -10.33 1.04
CA TYR A 633 -60.31 -11.17 -0.04
C TYR A 633 -60.79 -12.50 0.53
N SER A 634 -62.12 -12.66 0.67
CA SER A 634 -62.70 -13.90 1.17
C SER A 634 -62.69 -15.00 0.11
N SER A 635 -62.19 -16.20 0.42
CA SER A 635 -62.08 -17.32 -0.52
C SER A 635 -62.23 -18.69 0.18
N SER A 636 -62.06 -19.80 -0.57
CA SER A 636 -62.20 -21.17 -0.06
C SER A 636 -60.91 -21.76 0.53
N SER A 637 -59.74 -21.16 0.30
CA SER A 637 -58.46 -21.61 0.87
C SER A 637 -57.33 -20.59 0.66
N ASP A 638 -57.29 -19.94 -0.49
CA ASP A 638 -56.25 -18.98 -0.86
C ASP A 638 -56.85 -17.72 -1.46
N TRP A 639 -56.33 -16.56 -1.10
CA TRP A 639 -56.82 -15.26 -1.57
C TRP A 639 -56.30 -14.94 -2.98
N CYS A 640 -55.19 -15.54 -3.38
CA CYS A 640 -54.57 -15.32 -4.68
C CYS A 640 -55.00 -16.39 -5.69
N ALA A 641 -55.37 -15.95 -6.89
CA ALA A 641 -55.70 -16.84 -8.01
C ALA A 641 -54.43 -17.42 -8.64
N ASP A 642 -53.31 -16.68 -8.56
CA ASP A 642 -52.05 -17.04 -9.19
C ASP A 642 -51.22 -17.90 -8.23
N GLN A 643 -51.23 -19.21 -8.46
CA GLN A 643 -50.41 -20.15 -7.70
C GLN A 643 -48.93 -20.01 -8.08
N GLN A 644 -48.17 -19.21 -7.34
CA GLN A 644 -46.72 -19.13 -7.55
C GLN A 644 -45.97 -20.26 -6.80
N PRO A 645 -44.89 -20.83 -7.37
CA PRO A 645 -44.10 -21.87 -6.72
C PRO A 645 -43.19 -21.33 -5.60
N VAL A 646 -42.87 -20.04 -5.64
CA VAL A 646 -42.09 -19.31 -4.63
C VAL A 646 -42.72 -17.92 -4.48
N TRP A 647 -42.83 -17.43 -3.24
CA TRP A 647 -43.48 -16.16 -2.94
C TRP A 647 -42.48 -15.28 -2.17
N SER A 648 -42.09 -14.13 -2.74
CA SER A 648 -41.12 -13.20 -2.13
C SER A 648 -41.69 -12.39 -0.96
N MET A 649 -41.86 -13.06 0.18
CA MET A 649 -42.17 -12.43 1.48
C MET A 649 -40.99 -11.63 2.08
N LYS A 650 -39.80 -11.72 1.48
CA LYS A 650 -38.57 -11.06 1.93
C LYS A 650 -38.28 -9.76 1.18
N ASP A 651 -38.67 -9.68 -0.10
CA ASP A 651 -38.24 -8.57 -0.97
C ASP A 651 -39.46 -7.83 -1.54
N GLU A 652 -40.23 -8.44 -2.44
CA GLU A 652 -41.21 -7.74 -3.28
C GLU A 652 -42.53 -7.43 -2.55
N TYR A 653 -43.10 -8.43 -1.88
CA TYR A 653 -44.36 -8.34 -1.14
C TYR A 653 -44.15 -8.46 0.36
N ASN A 654 -42.98 -8.00 0.83
CA ASN A 654 -42.60 -8.01 2.22
C ASN A 654 -43.49 -7.04 3.04
N PRO A 655 -44.28 -7.56 4.01
CA PRO A 655 -45.12 -6.74 4.87
C PRO A 655 -44.35 -6.07 6.02
N CYS A 656 -43.07 -6.40 6.20
CA CYS A 656 -42.22 -5.81 7.21
C CYS A 656 -41.64 -4.46 6.75
N PRO A 657 -41.28 -3.57 7.69
CA PRO A 657 -40.60 -2.32 7.37
C PRO A 657 -39.25 -2.53 6.67
N ALA A 658 -38.72 -1.48 6.02
CA ALA A 658 -37.44 -1.53 5.33
C ALA A 658 -36.31 -2.09 6.22
N GLY A 659 -35.54 -3.05 5.70
CA GLY A 659 -34.47 -3.74 6.43
C GLY A 659 -34.93 -4.86 7.37
N TRP A 660 -36.25 -5.10 7.47
CA TRP A 660 -36.84 -6.20 8.22
C TRP A 660 -37.54 -7.16 7.27
N ARG A 661 -37.67 -8.44 7.65
CA ARG A 661 -38.37 -9.46 6.85
C ARG A 661 -39.24 -10.37 7.70
N VAL A 662 -40.11 -11.11 7.03
CA VAL A 662 -40.83 -12.24 7.64
C VAL A 662 -39.81 -13.32 8.05
N PRO A 663 -39.91 -13.89 9.26
CA PRO A 663 -39.02 -14.96 9.71
C PRO A 663 -39.30 -16.27 8.98
N THR A 664 -38.27 -17.10 8.91
CA THR A 664 -38.38 -18.45 8.37
C THR A 664 -38.99 -19.41 9.37
N ASN A 665 -39.52 -20.53 8.89
CA ASN A 665 -40.03 -21.56 9.80
C ASN A 665 -38.94 -22.16 10.71
N PRO A 666 -37.69 -22.42 10.25
CA PRO A 666 -36.58 -22.76 11.14
C PRO A 666 -36.34 -21.71 12.24
N GLU A 667 -36.28 -20.42 11.88
CA GLU A 667 -36.07 -19.33 12.85
C GLU A 667 -37.20 -19.24 13.89
N MET A 668 -38.45 -19.42 13.45
CA MET A 668 -39.60 -19.51 14.36
C MET A 668 -39.48 -20.73 15.29
N LYS A 669 -39.08 -21.89 14.76
CA LYS A 669 -38.90 -23.11 15.54
C LYS A 669 -37.82 -22.96 16.61
N ASP A 670 -36.69 -22.34 16.25
CA ASP A 670 -35.59 -22.09 17.19
C ASP A 670 -36.05 -21.14 18.31
N LEU A 671 -36.76 -20.05 17.97
CA LEU A 671 -37.33 -19.15 18.96
C LEU A 671 -38.29 -19.89 19.91
N LEU A 672 -39.23 -20.67 19.39
CA LEU A 672 -40.19 -21.41 20.22
C LEU A 672 -39.51 -22.45 21.12
N GLY A 673 -38.37 -23.00 20.69
CA GLY A 673 -37.55 -23.92 21.46
C GLY A 673 -36.94 -23.32 22.73
N THR A 674 -36.88 -21.99 22.84
CA THR A 674 -36.29 -21.29 24.00
C THR A 674 -37.21 -21.21 25.23
N GLY A 675 -38.50 -21.54 25.08
CA GLY A 675 -39.50 -21.48 26.15
C GLY A 675 -40.50 -20.31 26.01
N SER A 676 -41.65 -20.42 26.67
CA SER A 676 -42.68 -19.38 26.65
C SER A 676 -43.56 -19.34 27.90
N VAL A 677 -44.14 -18.17 28.20
CA VAL A 677 -45.16 -18.00 29.25
C VAL A 677 -46.34 -17.19 28.76
N TRP A 678 -47.56 -17.61 29.11
CA TRP A 678 -48.78 -16.84 28.85
C TRP A 678 -48.97 -15.74 29.89
N VAL A 679 -49.39 -14.56 29.44
CA VAL A 679 -49.80 -13.44 30.30
C VAL A 679 -51.22 -13.01 29.98
N LYS A 680 -52.00 -12.74 31.03
CA LYS A 680 -53.34 -12.17 30.93
C LYS A 680 -53.26 -10.67 30.62
N ALA A 681 -54.37 -10.09 30.18
CA ALA A 681 -54.48 -8.65 30.02
C ALA A 681 -54.11 -7.94 31.33
N ASN A 682 -53.41 -6.82 31.23
CA ASN A 682 -52.89 -6.03 32.37
C ASN A 682 -51.93 -6.80 33.31
N SER A 683 -51.33 -7.91 32.85
CA SER A 683 -50.37 -8.72 33.64
C SER A 683 -48.95 -8.71 33.05
N GLY A 684 -48.56 -7.57 32.46
CA GLY A 684 -47.21 -7.34 31.94
C GLY A 684 -46.94 -7.85 30.52
N GLY A 685 -47.96 -8.00 29.68
CA GLY A 685 -47.79 -8.03 28.22
C GLY A 685 -47.58 -6.62 27.66
N VAL A 686 -46.98 -6.51 26.46
CA VAL A 686 -46.84 -5.21 25.78
C VAL A 686 -48.21 -4.58 25.58
N ASP A 687 -48.31 -3.28 25.82
CA ASP A 687 -49.57 -2.52 25.76
C ASP A 687 -50.70 -3.06 26.66
N ASN A 688 -50.35 -3.80 27.71
CA ASN A 688 -51.25 -4.52 28.59
C ASN A 688 -52.11 -5.58 27.89
N LEU A 689 -51.70 -6.03 26.71
CA LEU A 689 -52.42 -7.05 25.94
C LEU A 689 -52.17 -8.45 26.52
N PRO A 690 -53.14 -9.37 26.41
CA PRO A 690 -52.90 -10.79 26.64
C PRO A 690 -52.09 -11.40 25.50
N GLY A 691 -51.26 -12.40 25.79
CA GLY A 691 -50.41 -13.04 24.81
C GLY A 691 -49.34 -13.92 25.43
N ARG A 692 -48.27 -14.21 24.67
CA ARG A 692 -47.14 -14.99 25.14
C ARG A 692 -45.82 -14.24 25.04
N TRP A 693 -45.05 -14.27 26.10
CA TRP A 693 -43.61 -14.01 26.01
C TRP A 693 -42.92 -15.29 25.57
N VAL A 694 -42.04 -15.20 24.57
CA VAL A 694 -41.26 -16.32 24.03
C VAL A 694 -39.79 -15.91 24.04
N GLY A 695 -38.93 -16.74 24.62
CA GLY A 695 -37.52 -16.42 24.82
C GLY A 695 -36.94 -17.12 26.07
N PRO A 696 -35.60 -17.19 26.18
CA PRO A 696 -34.90 -17.87 27.28
C PRO A 696 -35.22 -17.31 28.67
N ASP A 697 -35.60 -16.03 28.78
CA ASP A 697 -35.93 -15.36 30.06
C ASP A 697 -37.43 -15.03 30.19
N SER A 698 -38.29 -15.75 29.45
CA SER A 698 -39.71 -15.43 29.33
C SER A 698 -40.46 -15.45 30.67
N ASP A 699 -40.02 -16.27 31.63
CA ASP A 699 -40.60 -16.43 32.96
C ASP A 699 -39.98 -15.54 34.07
N LYS A 700 -38.78 -14.97 33.85
CA LYS A 700 -38.03 -14.22 34.87
C LYS A 700 -38.10 -12.71 34.70
N LYS A 701 -37.39 -12.20 33.68
CA LYS A 701 -37.16 -10.76 33.47
C LYS A 701 -37.73 -10.26 32.14
N ARG A 702 -37.96 -11.16 31.18
CA ARG A 702 -38.49 -10.89 29.83
C ARG A 702 -37.62 -9.95 28.96
N GLU A 703 -36.45 -9.54 29.46
CA GLU A 703 -35.49 -8.68 28.76
C GLU A 703 -34.94 -9.33 27.48
N ASN A 704 -34.77 -10.66 27.48
CA ASN A 704 -34.37 -11.46 26.33
C ASN A 704 -35.56 -12.26 25.77
N SER A 705 -36.73 -11.66 25.69
CA SER A 705 -37.93 -12.33 25.18
C SER A 705 -38.75 -11.43 24.27
N VAL A 706 -39.46 -12.04 23.35
CA VAL A 706 -40.33 -11.37 22.39
C VAL A 706 -41.78 -11.62 22.80
N PHE A 707 -42.57 -10.56 22.86
CA PHE A 707 -43.99 -10.67 23.18
C PHE A 707 -44.84 -10.79 21.93
N PHE A 708 -45.58 -11.90 21.84
CA PHE A 708 -46.58 -12.16 20.81
C PHE A 708 -47.98 -11.92 21.39
N PRO A 709 -48.66 -10.82 21.04
CA PRO A 709 -50.03 -10.61 21.49
C PRO A 709 -50.99 -11.65 20.89
N ALA A 710 -52.03 -12.00 21.63
CA ALA A 710 -53.13 -12.86 21.19
C ALA A 710 -54.06 -12.09 20.24
N ALA A 711 -53.54 -11.81 19.04
CA ALA A 711 -54.12 -10.99 18.01
C ALA A 711 -55.37 -11.58 17.34
N GLY A 712 -55.69 -12.85 17.59
CA GLY A 712 -56.73 -13.58 16.88
C GLY A 712 -56.36 -13.80 15.41
N TYR A 713 -57.37 -13.99 14.58
CA TYR A 713 -57.23 -14.10 13.13
C TYR A 713 -58.46 -13.56 12.41
N ARG A 714 -58.32 -13.29 11.10
CA ARG A 714 -59.45 -13.09 10.19
C ARG A 714 -59.74 -14.35 9.42
N ASP A 715 -60.99 -14.79 9.49
CA ASP A 715 -61.47 -16.00 8.83
C ASP A 715 -61.47 -15.83 7.30
N TYR A 716 -60.85 -16.78 6.60
CA TYR A 716 -60.67 -16.75 5.15
C TYR A 716 -61.98 -16.77 4.35
N LYS A 717 -63.09 -17.31 4.89
CA LYS A 717 -64.39 -17.38 4.19
C LYS A 717 -65.26 -16.16 4.42
N SER A 718 -65.30 -15.69 5.66
CA SER A 718 -66.23 -14.63 6.07
C SER A 718 -65.56 -13.26 6.21
N GLY A 719 -64.23 -13.21 6.23
CA GLY A 719 -63.46 -12.02 6.61
C GLY A 719 -63.64 -11.58 8.06
N SER A 720 -64.45 -12.31 8.83
CA SER A 720 -64.78 -11.97 10.21
C SER A 720 -63.59 -12.23 11.14
N GLN A 721 -63.44 -11.37 12.15
CA GLN A 721 -62.41 -11.54 13.16
C GLN A 721 -62.85 -12.54 14.22
N LYS A 722 -61.91 -13.38 14.64
CA LYS A 722 -62.13 -14.43 15.63
C LYS A 722 -61.06 -14.43 16.70
N SER A 723 -61.47 -14.78 17.91
CA SER A 723 -60.59 -15.17 19.02
C SER A 723 -59.52 -14.14 19.42
N ARG A 724 -59.78 -12.85 19.17
CA ARG A 724 -58.93 -11.77 19.70
C ARG A 724 -58.89 -11.85 21.22
N SER A 725 -57.72 -11.61 21.78
CA SER A 725 -57.39 -11.72 23.21
C SER A 725 -57.25 -13.14 23.78
N THR A 726 -57.59 -14.19 23.02
CA THR A 726 -57.54 -15.59 23.51
C THR A 726 -56.69 -16.52 22.64
N TYR A 727 -56.43 -16.14 21.40
CA TYR A 727 -55.65 -16.90 20.43
C TYR A 727 -54.67 -15.99 19.69
N GLY A 728 -53.49 -16.49 19.35
CA GLY A 728 -52.55 -15.82 18.45
C GLY A 728 -52.16 -16.74 17.31
N ALA A 729 -52.03 -16.20 16.10
CA ALA A 729 -51.56 -16.90 14.92
C ALA A 729 -50.64 -16.00 14.11
N TYR A 730 -49.53 -16.58 13.65
CA TYR A 730 -48.42 -15.86 13.05
C TYR A 730 -47.89 -16.58 11.81
N TRP A 731 -47.63 -15.82 10.75
CA TRP A 731 -47.03 -16.37 9.53
C TRP A 731 -45.50 -16.49 9.63
N SER A 732 -44.96 -17.55 9.02
CA SER A 732 -43.58 -17.59 8.52
C SER A 732 -43.57 -17.42 6.99
N ASP A 733 -42.38 -17.37 6.39
CA ASP A 733 -42.20 -17.24 4.93
C ASP A 733 -42.36 -18.55 4.13
N ASP A 734 -42.66 -19.66 4.80
CA ASP A 734 -42.68 -20.99 4.19
C ASP A 734 -44.05 -21.34 3.59
N ILE A 735 -44.05 -21.76 2.31
CA ILE A 735 -45.24 -22.08 1.52
C ILE A 735 -45.55 -23.58 1.48
N MET A 736 -46.84 -23.94 1.46
CA MET A 736 -47.31 -25.31 1.23
C MET A 736 -48.61 -25.35 0.39
N LYS A 737 -48.57 -25.68 -0.91
CA LYS A 737 -49.79 -25.73 -1.77
C LYS A 737 -50.75 -24.56 -1.47
N SER A 738 -51.94 -24.80 -0.92
CA SER A 738 -52.95 -23.78 -0.56
C SER A 738 -52.86 -23.24 0.88
N SER A 739 -51.87 -23.68 1.65
CA SER A 739 -51.55 -23.25 3.01
C SER A 739 -50.14 -22.68 3.11
N ALA A 740 -49.82 -22.09 4.25
CA ALA A 740 -48.50 -21.65 4.61
C ALA A 740 -48.19 -22.04 6.04
N ARG A 741 -46.89 -22.15 6.35
CA ARG A 741 -46.40 -22.47 7.68
C ARG A 741 -46.50 -21.23 8.58
N GLY A 742 -46.71 -21.49 9.85
CA GLY A 742 -46.79 -20.48 10.88
C GLY A 742 -46.80 -21.12 12.25
N PHE A 743 -47.09 -20.33 13.26
CA PHE A 743 -47.35 -20.87 14.59
C PHE A 743 -48.58 -20.22 15.20
N ASP A 744 -49.21 -20.96 16.10
CA ASP A 744 -50.37 -20.53 16.81
C ASP A 744 -50.32 -20.92 18.29
N PHE A 745 -51.11 -20.22 19.09
CA PHE A 745 -51.13 -20.45 20.52
C PHE A 745 -52.42 -19.98 21.19
N THR A 746 -52.68 -20.60 22.34
CA THR A 746 -53.66 -20.16 23.35
C THR A 746 -52.95 -20.04 24.69
N SER A 747 -53.68 -19.84 25.79
CA SER A 747 -53.10 -19.97 27.13
C SER A 747 -52.61 -21.38 27.46
N GLY A 748 -53.14 -22.42 26.79
CA GLY A 748 -52.84 -23.82 27.08
C GLY A 748 -51.77 -24.46 26.20
N PHE A 749 -51.51 -23.92 25.00
CA PHE A 749 -50.51 -24.48 24.08
C PHE A 749 -49.86 -23.41 23.19
N ILE A 750 -48.76 -23.81 22.55
CA ILE A 750 -48.12 -23.13 21.43
C ILE A 750 -47.61 -24.21 20.45
N SER A 751 -47.88 -24.09 19.16
CA SER A 751 -47.53 -25.09 18.15
C SER A 751 -47.17 -24.46 16.82
N ILE A 752 -46.27 -25.11 16.08
CA ILE A 752 -46.06 -24.84 14.65
C ILE A 752 -47.09 -25.65 13.86
N GLY A 753 -47.67 -25.05 12.84
CA GLY A 753 -48.72 -25.67 12.04
C GLY A 753 -48.88 -25.03 10.67
N ASP A 754 -49.92 -25.48 9.96
CA ASP A 754 -50.27 -25.00 8.63
C ASP A 754 -51.60 -24.23 8.69
N GLY A 755 -51.61 -23.03 8.10
CA GLY A 755 -52.81 -22.22 7.94
C GLY A 755 -53.13 -22.00 6.47
N LEU A 756 -54.42 -22.03 6.11
CA LEU A 756 -54.85 -21.66 4.76
C LEU A 756 -54.42 -20.22 4.44
N ARG A 757 -53.86 -19.98 3.25
CA ARG A 757 -53.26 -18.67 2.91
C ARG A 757 -54.27 -17.52 2.89
N GLY A 758 -55.56 -17.84 2.72
CA GLY A 758 -56.64 -16.87 2.81
C GLY A 758 -56.90 -16.33 4.23
N TYR A 759 -56.38 -16.94 5.29
CA TYR A 759 -56.52 -16.41 6.66
C TYR A 759 -55.71 -15.13 6.83
N GLY A 760 -56.23 -14.18 7.61
CA GLY A 760 -55.45 -13.04 8.08
C GLY A 760 -54.77 -13.34 9.41
N PHE A 761 -53.47 -13.59 9.42
CA PHE A 761 -52.66 -13.80 10.63
C PHE A 761 -51.67 -12.64 10.85
N SER A 762 -51.12 -12.57 12.06
CA SER A 762 -50.12 -11.55 12.41
C SER A 762 -48.75 -11.88 11.81
N ILE A 763 -47.88 -10.87 11.74
CA ILE A 763 -46.49 -11.04 11.32
C ILE A 763 -45.59 -10.41 12.37
N ARG A 764 -44.56 -11.15 12.78
CA ARG A 764 -43.50 -10.67 13.67
C ARG A 764 -42.20 -10.64 12.90
N CYS A 765 -41.70 -9.45 12.59
CA CYS A 765 -40.56 -9.29 11.70
C CYS A 765 -39.21 -9.58 12.38
N VAL A 766 -38.22 -9.98 11.59
CA VAL A 766 -36.83 -10.20 12.01
C VAL A 766 -35.83 -9.43 11.13
N LYS A 767 -34.63 -9.19 11.66
CA LYS A 767 -33.51 -8.55 10.96
C LYS A 767 -32.18 -9.26 11.29
N VAL A 768 -31.36 -9.48 10.27
CA VAL A 768 -29.97 -9.97 10.40
C VAL A 768 -29.02 -8.78 10.63
N ASN A 769 -27.91 -9.01 11.33
CA ASN A 769 -26.86 -8.01 11.55
C ASN A 769 -26.30 -7.47 10.24
#